data_AF-A0A8S9TC69-F1
#
_entry.id   AF-A0A8S9TC69-F1
#
_cell.length_a   1.000
_cell.length_b   1.000
_cell.length_c   1.000
_cell.angle_alpha   90.00
_cell.angle_beta   90.00
_cell.angle_gamma   90.00
#
_symmetry.space_group_name_H-M   'P 1'
#
loop_
_entity.id
_entity.type
_entity.pdbx_description
1 polymer ?
#
loop_
_entity_poly.entity_id
_entity_poly.type
_entity_poly.pdbx_seq_one_letter_code
_entity_poly.pdbx_strand_id
1 'polypeptide(L)'
;MSHVISLDTDNLKSSYQLVTRCDSKEQSLNILVVIDPGVTDYQMLAAGVVAGARTLILDANRDGIEQITEALQSKSNTSLHLVSHGSPGCLYLGNTQLSLDTLESYTEELQSWFLSSLILYGCNVAAGDAGAEFIEQLHQITKAQIAASNKPVGSNALGGDWELGVRIGAANVDFAFQISVIQEYSHTLNTAPTLTANATLSSVNEDTINPLGRTVLELFGDLVSDNDTDEPLGGIAVVSNTATTTQGKWQYSTDGSTWFDIGSVNDGTNALALSQDTKVRFLPGSNFNGTPSPLQLRAIDNTYALGYTIGGNRVNINTTNNGGSTLISQEIGSLTIKINSVNDVPIAGTIPNQAAKANIPFNFKLPSNVFTDPDIATNGDVLTLTTGAGLPKWLSFNAATQTFSGTPGNGNVGTVSVKVKATDSDAETAETTFVINVAPPDGGIVGTNSNENYTATSGSDFIDASGGNDTIVTTFANLQQNDTFSGGAGTDTFILSGGTSSNTITINLATSSNQLQGIGSTTVSNFEIFKLEHFVGNVTFTGTSGNDTFVSGAGNDTLNGGLGNDNFYGGSGNDTLNGDAGNDQLDGGAGNDFIYGGAGNDQLQGSAGNDTLIGGDGNDSYYVDAVGDSIQESSTGGIDTVSASISYSFLGTNLENLYLIGNNAIDGTGNAANNYILGNSAINMLSGNEGNDTLDGGAGNDKLDGGAGNDTLNGGSGIDILIGGDGNDIYYVDDINDSIQETDTGGIDIVYASVNYTLGTNVDNITLLGSNAINGTGNSNNNYMLGNSSANILTGGDGNDILNGAAGNDTLIGGNGNDIYYVDANDIVNEIGTSGTDTVFASLSFTLSDNVENLYLSGNAVNGTGNASNNYITGHSGVNFLFGEDGNDTLEGNGGDDTLDGGNGNDSLVGGAGSDTMIGGNGDDIYYVDSASDIIKGETSTGGIDIVRAFTSYVLPTYVENLYLIGSNAVNGTGNASDNNIGANSLANNLSGGDGNDSLFGDSGNDTLDGGSGNDILTGGLDSDRFLFNSNAAFVASAVGIDRISDFTSNSDKIILDKTTFTALNSGVGIGFNVTNEFAIVTDDFAASISTAKIVYNSGNGKLFYNQDGVTSGFGTGAQFATIANNPSLTGNDFEIVS
;
A
#
# COMPACT_ATOMS: atom_id res chain seq x y z
N MET A 1 18.36 17.10 32.70
CA MET A 1 18.51 17.10 34.17
C MET A 1 17.66 15.96 34.70
N SER A 2 18.25 15.10 35.53
CA SER A 2 17.64 13.89 36.09
C SER A 2 16.54 14.18 37.12
N HIS A 3 15.52 13.34 37.18
CA HIS A 3 14.95 12.88 38.46
C HIS A 3 14.52 11.40 38.31
N VAL A 4 15.01 10.58 39.24
CA VAL A 4 14.71 9.16 39.44
C VAL A 4 13.98 9.06 40.78
N ILE A 5 12.82 8.41 40.87
CA ILE A 5 12.34 7.66 42.05
C ILE A 5 11.47 6.47 41.57
N SER A 6 11.73 5.31 42.20
CA SER A 6 11.24 3.96 41.92
C SER A 6 10.00 3.52 42.72
N LEU A 7 9.45 2.36 42.31
CA LEU A 7 8.59 1.36 43.00
C LEU A 7 7.08 1.53 42.77
N ASP A 8 6.41 0.51 42.22
CA ASP A 8 5.92 -0.65 42.98
C ASP A 8 5.55 -1.83 42.06
N THR A 9 5.80 -3.05 42.53
CA THR A 9 5.45 -4.34 41.88
C THR A 9 4.47 -5.06 42.78
N ASP A 10 3.21 -5.24 42.33
CA ASP A 10 2.30 -6.38 42.59
C ASP A 10 0.81 -5.97 42.56
N ASN A 11 0.12 -6.19 41.44
CA ASN A 11 -1.04 -7.12 41.36
C ASN A 11 -1.79 -6.99 40.02
N LEU A 12 -2.09 -8.16 39.47
CA LEU A 12 -2.87 -8.46 38.27
C LEU A 12 -4.24 -7.77 38.19
N LYS A 13 -4.54 -7.17 37.04
CA LYS A 13 -5.71 -7.44 36.18
C LYS A 13 -5.56 -6.73 34.82
N SER A 14 -5.82 -7.49 33.76
CA SER A 14 -6.02 -7.14 32.34
C SER A 14 -5.87 -5.67 31.94
N SER A 15 -4.89 -5.36 31.10
CA SER A 15 -4.84 -4.09 30.38
C SER A 15 -4.30 -4.32 28.96
N TYR A 16 -5.11 -3.91 27.99
CA TYR A 16 -4.77 -3.68 26.59
C TYR A 16 -3.40 -3.00 26.47
N GLN A 17 -2.47 -3.57 25.70
CA GLN A 17 -1.26 -2.86 25.32
C GLN A 17 -1.51 -2.09 24.02
N LEU A 18 -2.14 -0.93 24.15
CA LEU A 18 -2.03 0.12 23.14
C LEU A 18 -0.62 0.72 23.27
N VAL A 19 0.28 0.42 22.34
CA VAL A 19 1.62 1.04 22.30
C VAL A 19 1.48 2.45 21.72
N THR A 20 1.01 3.40 22.52
CA THR A 20 1.04 4.83 22.15
C THR A 20 2.42 5.42 22.44
N ARG A 21 3.22 5.65 21.39
CA ARG A 21 4.29 6.64 21.45
C ARG A 21 3.67 8.04 21.39
N CYS A 22 3.34 8.61 22.55
CA CYS A 22 2.94 10.01 22.64
C CYS A 22 4.17 10.92 22.64
N ASP A 23 4.50 11.51 21.48
CA ASP A 23 5.12 12.82 21.42
C ASP A 23 4.07 13.83 20.91
N SER A 24 3.79 14.84 21.72
CA SER A 24 2.55 15.63 21.68
C SER A 24 2.49 16.72 20.60
N LYS A 25 3.03 16.51 19.38
CA LYS A 25 3.01 17.51 18.29
C LYS A 25 3.08 16.99 16.84
N GLU A 26 2.80 15.72 16.56
CA GLU A 26 2.70 15.23 15.16
C GLU A 26 1.26 14.77 14.85
N GLN A 27 0.75 15.14 13.67
CA GLN A 27 -0.55 14.69 13.17
C GLN A 27 -0.56 13.16 13.11
N SER A 28 -1.47 12.50 13.83
CA SER A 28 -1.62 11.04 13.76
C SER A 28 -2.20 10.67 12.39
N LEU A 29 -1.51 9.80 11.65
CA LEU A 29 -2.06 9.15 10.46
C LEU A 29 -3.37 8.43 10.84
N ASN A 30 -4.42 8.55 10.02
CA ASN A 30 -5.70 7.89 10.28
C ASN A 30 -5.69 6.40 9.86
N ILE A 31 -4.66 5.67 10.30
CA ILE A 31 -4.40 4.26 9.96
C ILE A 31 -4.47 3.42 11.22
N LEU A 32 -5.24 2.33 11.18
CA LEU A 32 -5.25 1.27 12.19
C LEU A 32 -4.65 0.00 11.59
N VAL A 33 -3.56 -0.49 12.18
CA VAL A 33 -2.92 -1.75 11.82
C VAL A 33 -3.32 -2.82 12.83
N VAL A 34 -4.00 -3.85 12.37
CA VAL A 34 -4.39 -5.01 13.17
C VAL A 34 -3.51 -6.19 12.79
N ILE A 35 -2.90 -6.83 13.78
CA ILE A 35 -2.00 -7.97 13.57
C ILE A 35 -2.53 -9.16 14.37
N ASP A 36 -2.80 -10.25 13.67
CA ASP A 36 -3.21 -11.51 14.27
C ASP A 36 -1.98 -12.23 14.87
N PRO A 37 -2.04 -12.70 16.13
CA PRO A 37 -0.92 -13.39 16.78
C PRO A 37 -0.65 -14.80 16.22
N GLY A 38 -1.56 -15.34 15.40
CA GLY A 38 -1.37 -16.56 14.63
C GLY A 38 -0.35 -16.41 13.51
N VAL A 39 0.02 -15.18 13.14
CA VAL A 39 1.08 -14.89 12.18
C VAL A 39 2.46 -15.03 12.87
N THR A 40 3.36 -15.81 12.29
CA THR A 40 4.70 -16.07 12.86
C THR A 40 5.51 -14.76 12.99
N ASP A 41 6.22 -14.57 14.10
CA ASP A 41 7.02 -13.37 14.37
C ASP A 41 6.24 -12.04 14.33
N TYR A 42 4.93 -12.06 14.63
CA TYR A 42 4.08 -10.86 14.68
C TYR A 42 4.62 -9.73 15.57
N GLN A 43 5.47 -10.03 16.57
CA GLN A 43 6.10 -9.00 17.40
C GLN A 43 7.07 -8.11 16.60
N MET A 44 7.69 -8.66 15.55
CA MET A 44 8.56 -7.91 14.64
C MET A 44 7.73 -6.96 13.77
N LEU A 45 6.60 -7.43 13.22
CA LEU A 45 5.65 -6.59 12.49
C LEU A 45 5.14 -5.44 13.34
N ALA A 46 4.70 -5.73 14.57
CA ALA A 46 4.21 -4.72 15.49
C ALA A 46 5.29 -3.66 15.81
N ALA A 47 6.56 -4.06 15.89
CA ALA A 47 7.69 -3.15 16.09
C ALA A 47 8.02 -2.31 14.83
N GLY A 48 7.60 -2.76 13.65
CA GLY A 48 7.84 -2.11 12.36
C GLY A 48 6.74 -1.16 11.89
N VAL A 49 5.62 -1.03 12.62
CA VAL A 49 4.57 -0.07 12.26
C VAL A 49 5.12 1.37 12.31
N VAL A 50 4.81 2.17 11.29
CA VAL A 50 5.32 3.55 11.17
C VAL A 50 4.81 4.44 12.30
N ALA A 51 5.61 5.46 12.66
CA ALA A 51 5.19 6.44 13.65
C ALA A 51 3.95 7.21 13.14
N GLY A 52 2.92 7.32 13.99
CA GLY A 52 1.66 8.00 13.67
C GLY A 52 0.49 7.05 13.34
N ALA A 53 0.75 5.79 12.97
CA ALA A 53 -0.29 4.77 12.84
C ALA A 53 -0.58 4.08 14.19
N ARG A 54 -1.81 3.60 14.39
CA ARG A 54 -2.21 2.83 15.58
C ARG A 54 -2.02 1.34 15.34
N THR A 55 -1.62 0.58 16.36
CA THR A 55 -1.47 -0.88 16.27
C THR A 55 -2.36 -1.59 17.27
N LEU A 56 -3.12 -2.59 16.80
CA LEU A 56 -3.89 -3.53 17.60
C LEU A 56 -3.33 -4.94 17.37
N ILE A 57 -2.93 -5.63 18.44
CA ILE A 57 -2.59 -7.06 18.39
C ILE A 57 -3.79 -7.82 18.94
N LEU A 58 -4.38 -8.72 18.15
CA LEU A 58 -5.55 -9.49 18.56
C LEU A 58 -5.22 -10.48 19.68
N ASP A 59 -6.19 -10.77 20.55
CA ASP A 59 -6.15 -11.96 21.41
C ASP A 59 -6.63 -13.17 20.60
N ALA A 60 -5.76 -14.18 20.47
CA ALA A 60 -6.02 -15.43 19.76
C ALA A 60 -7.26 -16.20 20.26
N ASN A 61 -7.73 -15.93 21.49
CA ASN A 61 -8.82 -16.66 22.11
C ASN A 61 -10.16 -15.91 22.11
N ARG A 62 -10.21 -14.70 21.56
CA ARG A 62 -11.42 -13.86 21.47
C ARG A 62 -11.85 -13.68 20.03
N ASP A 63 -13.10 -13.27 19.86
CA ASP A 63 -13.65 -12.94 18.53
C ASP A 63 -12.86 -11.77 17.94
N GLY A 64 -12.25 -11.98 16.78
CA GLY A 64 -11.45 -10.95 16.12
C GLY A 64 -12.28 -9.81 15.56
N ILE A 65 -13.51 -10.06 15.12
CA ILE A 65 -14.42 -9.03 14.58
C ILE A 65 -14.87 -8.11 15.71
N GLU A 66 -15.28 -8.67 16.86
CA GLU A 66 -15.63 -7.89 18.05
C GLU A 66 -14.48 -6.96 18.47
N GLN A 67 -13.26 -7.49 18.55
CA GLN A 67 -12.06 -6.72 18.93
C GLN A 67 -11.73 -5.58 17.96
N ILE A 68 -11.92 -5.79 16.66
CA ILE A 68 -11.71 -4.74 15.64
C ILE A 68 -12.82 -3.69 15.73
N THR A 69 -14.08 -4.10 15.87
CA THR A 69 -15.22 -3.20 16.07
C THR A 69 -15.01 -2.31 17.30
N GLU A 70 -14.63 -2.88 18.45
CA GLU A 70 -14.29 -2.14 19.67
C GLU A 70 -13.20 -1.09 19.42
N ALA A 71 -12.17 -1.41 18.62
CA ALA A 71 -11.05 -0.50 18.35
C ALA A 71 -11.41 0.65 17.39
N LEU A 72 -12.47 0.49 16.61
CA LEU A 72 -12.93 1.44 15.60
C LEU A 72 -14.02 2.42 16.09
N GLN A 73 -14.70 2.14 17.21
CA GLN A 73 -15.92 2.77 17.76
C GLN A 73 -15.97 4.31 17.96
N SER A 74 -15.05 5.09 17.39
CA SER A 74 -15.09 6.57 17.41
C SER A 74 -14.39 7.23 16.21
N LYS A 75 -14.11 6.47 15.13
CA LYS A 75 -13.21 6.91 14.05
C LYS A 75 -13.75 6.57 12.66
N SER A 76 -14.53 7.48 12.08
CA SER A 76 -14.92 7.41 10.67
C SER A 76 -13.71 7.65 9.76
N ASN A 77 -13.76 7.09 8.54
CA ASN A 77 -12.77 7.31 7.48
C ASN A 77 -11.36 6.75 7.78
N THR A 78 -11.28 5.73 8.65
CA THR A 78 -10.02 5.06 9.01
C THR A 78 -9.57 4.12 7.89
N SER A 79 -8.28 4.13 7.52
CA SER A 79 -7.70 3.06 6.71
C SER A 79 -7.30 1.89 7.63
N LEU A 80 -7.94 0.73 7.44
CA LEU A 80 -7.71 -0.47 8.25
C LEU A 80 -6.79 -1.43 7.51
N HIS A 81 -5.64 -1.74 8.12
CA HIS A 81 -4.66 -2.68 7.60
C HIS A 81 -4.70 -3.97 8.45
N LEU A 82 -5.19 -5.07 7.88
CA LEU A 82 -5.26 -6.38 8.54
C LEU A 82 -4.10 -7.26 8.10
N VAL A 83 -3.27 -7.70 9.04
CA VAL A 83 -2.22 -8.71 8.81
C VAL A 83 -2.63 -10.01 9.48
N SER A 84 -3.01 -11.00 8.68
CA SER A 84 -3.41 -12.31 9.20
C SER A 84 -3.23 -13.45 8.19
N HIS A 85 -3.26 -14.69 8.68
CA HIS A 85 -3.37 -15.84 7.82
C HIS A 85 -4.74 -15.91 7.13
N GLY A 86 -4.72 -16.47 5.92
CA GLY A 86 -5.92 -16.70 5.13
C GLY A 86 -5.72 -17.78 4.08
N SER A 87 -6.79 -18.05 3.36
CA SER A 87 -6.84 -18.91 2.17
C SER A 87 -7.81 -18.27 1.17
N PRO A 88 -7.87 -18.69 -0.10
CA PRO A 88 -8.84 -18.18 -1.06
C PRO A 88 -10.26 -18.08 -0.48
N GLY A 89 -10.77 -16.87 -0.34
CA GLY A 89 -12.11 -16.56 0.19
C GLY A 89 -12.29 -16.70 1.71
N CYS A 90 -11.20 -16.69 2.49
CA CYS A 90 -11.25 -16.81 3.95
C CYS A 90 -10.08 -16.12 4.68
N LEU A 91 -10.38 -15.45 5.79
CA LEU A 91 -9.46 -14.79 6.72
C LEU A 91 -9.66 -15.31 8.15
N TYR A 92 -8.58 -15.50 8.90
CA TYR A 92 -8.64 -15.85 10.32
C TYR A 92 -8.36 -14.60 11.16
N LEU A 93 -9.14 -14.32 12.21
CA LEU A 93 -8.97 -13.16 13.07
C LEU A 93 -9.24 -13.57 14.53
N GLY A 94 -8.19 -13.70 15.34
CA GLY A 94 -8.29 -14.24 16.69
C GLY A 94 -8.80 -15.69 16.66
N ASN A 95 -9.95 -15.95 17.28
CA ASN A 95 -10.66 -17.24 17.17
C ASN A 95 -11.77 -17.24 16.09
N THR A 96 -11.94 -16.15 15.34
CA THR A 96 -12.98 -15.97 14.31
C THR A 96 -12.47 -16.39 12.94
N GLN A 97 -13.31 -17.06 12.18
CA GLN A 97 -13.08 -17.37 10.77
C GLN A 97 -14.07 -16.60 9.91
N LEU A 98 -13.58 -15.59 9.17
CA LEU A 98 -14.37 -14.82 8.23
C LEU A 98 -14.23 -15.44 6.84
N SER A 99 -15.30 -15.98 6.27
CA SER A 99 -15.32 -16.60 4.94
C SER A 99 -16.61 -16.24 4.20
N LEU A 100 -16.71 -16.61 2.92
CA LEU A 100 -17.96 -16.44 2.15
C LEU A 100 -19.20 -17.02 2.87
N ASP A 101 -19.05 -18.13 3.58
CA ASP A 101 -20.16 -18.78 4.29
C ASP A 101 -20.52 -18.08 5.61
N THR A 102 -19.61 -17.28 6.19
CA THR A 102 -19.82 -16.62 7.49
C THR A 102 -20.02 -15.11 7.37
N LEU A 103 -19.76 -14.51 6.20
CA LEU A 103 -19.84 -13.07 5.94
C LEU A 103 -21.20 -12.47 6.33
N GLU A 104 -22.30 -13.10 5.93
CA GLU A 104 -23.66 -12.63 6.22
C GLU A 104 -23.92 -12.48 7.73
N SER A 105 -23.32 -13.35 8.55
CA SER A 105 -23.52 -13.35 10.01
C SER A 105 -22.81 -12.20 10.73
N TYR A 106 -21.93 -11.46 10.04
CA TYR A 106 -21.19 -10.32 10.59
C TYR A 106 -21.50 -9.00 9.86
N THR A 107 -22.61 -8.95 9.10
CA THR A 107 -22.95 -7.81 8.22
C THR A 107 -23.08 -6.51 9.02
N GLU A 108 -23.77 -6.54 10.16
CA GLU A 108 -24.03 -5.36 10.99
C GLU A 108 -22.72 -4.81 11.60
N GLU A 109 -21.88 -5.70 12.14
CA GLU A 109 -20.58 -5.33 12.70
C GLU A 109 -19.63 -4.78 11.64
N LEU A 110 -19.54 -5.43 10.47
CA LEU A 110 -18.69 -5.00 9.36
C LEU A 110 -19.16 -3.66 8.75
N GLN A 111 -20.47 -3.42 8.68
CA GLN A 111 -21.03 -2.12 8.25
C GLN A 111 -20.70 -1.00 9.23
N SER A 112 -20.63 -1.31 10.54
CA SER A 112 -20.31 -0.33 11.58
C SER A 112 -18.85 0.18 11.56
N TRP A 113 -17.98 -0.39 10.72
CA TRP A 113 -16.55 -0.05 10.69
C TRP A 113 -16.25 1.29 10.00
N PHE A 114 -17.15 1.83 9.16
CA PHE A 114 -17.02 3.14 8.47
C PHE A 114 -15.61 3.43 7.90
N LEU A 115 -15.05 2.48 7.15
CA LEU A 115 -13.67 2.53 6.67
C LEU A 115 -13.53 3.32 5.37
N SER A 116 -12.42 4.04 5.21
CA SER A 116 -12.02 4.64 3.93
C SER A 116 -11.37 3.62 3.00
N SER A 117 -10.51 2.80 3.56
CA SER A 117 -9.84 1.70 2.86
C SER A 117 -9.67 0.50 3.79
N LEU A 118 -9.75 -0.70 3.23
CA LEU A 118 -9.50 -1.97 3.91
C LEU A 118 -8.38 -2.70 3.16
N ILE A 119 -7.23 -2.82 3.82
CA ILE A 119 -6.03 -3.44 3.25
C ILE A 119 -5.80 -4.79 3.91
N LEU A 120 -5.82 -5.87 3.11
CA LEU A 120 -5.74 -7.24 3.60
C LEU A 120 -4.40 -7.88 3.20
N TYR A 121 -3.53 -8.06 4.18
CA TYR A 121 -2.25 -8.77 4.06
C TYR A 121 -2.43 -10.21 4.57
N GLY A 122 -2.29 -11.20 3.69
CA GLY A 122 -2.41 -12.62 4.05
C GLY A 122 -2.02 -13.57 2.92
N CYS A 123 -1.98 -14.88 3.18
CA CYS A 123 -1.63 -15.86 2.15
C CYS A 123 -2.83 -16.14 1.21
N ASN A 124 -2.86 -15.53 0.01
CA ASN A 124 -3.81 -15.86 -1.07
C ASN A 124 -5.30 -15.58 -0.78
N VAL A 125 -5.64 -14.62 0.09
CA VAL A 125 -7.04 -14.32 0.47
C VAL A 125 -7.90 -14.00 -0.76
N ALA A 126 -7.37 -13.22 -1.70
CA ALA A 126 -8.05 -12.80 -2.92
C ALA A 126 -7.73 -13.67 -4.15
N ALA A 127 -7.09 -14.83 -3.98
CA ALA A 127 -6.70 -15.68 -5.11
C ALA A 127 -7.87 -16.50 -5.67
N GLY A 128 -7.99 -16.56 -7.00
CA GLY A 128 -9.02 -17.35 -7.70
C GLY A 128 -10.45 -16.85 -7.50
N ASP A 129 -11.42 -17.53 -8.11
CA ASP A 129 -12.83 -17.09 -8.13
C ASP A 129 -13.44 -16.92 -6.73
N ALA A 130 -13.12 -17.82 -5.80
CA ALA A 130 -13.58 -17.74 -4.41
C ALA A 130 -12.99 -16.55 -3.64
N GLY A 131 -11.75 -16.16 -3.95
CA GLY A 131 -11.14 -14.96 -3.39
C GLY A 131 -11.74 -13.68 -3.97
N ALA A 132 -11.96 -13.64 -5.29
CA ALA A 132 -12.60 -12.50 -5.94
C ALA A 132 -14.02 -12.25 -5.42
N GLU A 133 -14.84 -13.30 -5.29
CA GLU A 133 -16.20 -13.21 -4.76
C GLU A 133 -16.22 -12.76 -3.29
N PHE A 134 -15.28 -13.25 -2.48
CA PHE A 134 -15.15 -12.84 -1.07
C PHE A 134 -14.83 -11.34 -0.93
N ILE A 135 -13.89 -10.84 -1.74
CA ILE A 135 -13.49 -9.43 -1.72
C ILE A 135 -14.63 -8.52 -2.22
N GLU A 136 -15.36 -8.92 -3.25
CA GLU A 136 -16.54 -8.20 -3.74
C GLU A 136 -17.65 -8.11 -2.69
N GLN A 137 -18.01 -9.22 -2.03
CA GLN A 137 -19.02 -9.18 -0.98
C GLN A 137 -18.57 -8.37 0.25
N LEU A 138 -17.29 -8.47 0.61
CA LEU A 138 -16.73 -7.68 1.71
C LEU A 138 -16.74 -6.17 1.39
N HIS A 139 -16.46 -5.79 0.15
CA HIS A 139 -16.60 -4.40 -0.33
C HIS A 139 -18.06 -3.94 -0.26
N GLN A 140 -19.00 -4.77 -0.72
CA GLN A 140 -20.42 -4.43 -0.70
C GLN A 140 -20.98 -4.25 0.72
N ILE A 141 -20.50 -5.02 1.69
CA ILE A 141 -20.91 -4.91 3.10
C ILE A 141 -20.24 -3.70 3.76
N THR A 142 -18.92 -3.59 3.68
CA THR A 142 -18.17 -2.54 4.42
C THR A 142 -18.19 -1.17 3.75
N LYS A 143 -18.52 -1.10 2.45
CA LYS A 143 -18.39 0.07 1.57
C LYS A 143 -16.97 0.65 1.45
N ALA A 144 -15.97 -0.03 2.01
CA ALA A 144 -14.58 0.38 1.99
C ALA A 144 -13.94 0.10 0.63
N GLN A 145 -13.01 0.94 0.18
CA GLN A 145 -12.14 0.58 -0.95
C GLN A 145 -11.18 -0.53 -0.49
N ILE A 146 -11.08 -1.64 -1.22
CA ILE A 146 -10.32 -2.81 -0.75
C ILE A 146 -9.07 -3.02 -1.60
N ALA A 147 -7.94 -3.30 -0.96
CA ALA A 147 -6.76 -3.87 -1.61
C ALA A 147 -6.32 -5.14 -0.87
N ALA A 148 -6.10 -6.24 -1.59
CA ALA A 148 -5.86 -7.56 -1.00
C ALA A 148 -4.82 -8.38 -1.77
N SER A 149 -4.07 -9.19 -1.02
CA SER A 149 -3.09 -10.17 -1.52
C SER A 149 -3.73 -11.29 -2.35
N ASN A 150 -3.16 -11.62 -3.52
CA ASN A 150 -3.70 -12.64 -4.43
C ASN A 150 -2.69 -13.70 -4.91
N LYS A 151 -1.43 -13.64 -4.45
CA LYS A 151 -0.39 -14.63 -4.77
C LYS A 151 0.45 -14.93 -3.51
N PRO A 152 1.15 -16.07 -3.42
CA PRO A 152 2.09 -16.30 -2.34
C PRO A 152 3.45 -15.71 -2.73
N VAL A 153 3.61 -14.39 -2.63
CA VAL A 153 4.88 -13.70 -2.88
C VAL A 153 5.50 -13.32 -1.53
N GLY A 154 6.14 -14.32 -0.91
CA GLY A 154 6.65 -14.24 0.47
C GLY A 154 6.66 -15.61 1.15
N SER A 155 7.27 -15.71 2.35
CA SER A 155 7.28 -16.96 3.10
C SER A 155 5.86 -17.36 3.51
N ASN A 156 5.31 -18.42 2.91
CA ASN A 156 4.03 -19.05 3.30
C ASN A 156 3.96 -19.42 4.80
N ALA A 157 5.11 -19.50 5.49
CA ALA A 157 5.19 -19.78 6.93
C ALA A 157 5.14 -18.52 7.83
N LEU A 158 5.36 -17.32 7.28
CA LEU A 158 5.32 -16.04 7.98
C LEU A 158 4.07 -15.21 7.66
N GLY A 159 3.17 -15.71 6.82
CA GLY A 159 1.76 -15.26 6.79
C GLY A 159 1.47 -13.87 6.22
N GLY A 160 2.37 -13.24 5.47
CA GLY A 160 2.09 -11.99 4.74
C GLY A 160 2.61 -12.03 3.29
N ASP A 161 1.69 -11.94 2.33
CA ASP A 161 1.99 -11.43 0.99
C ASP A 161 1.81 -9.90 1.03
N TRP A 162 2.86 -9.18 0.65
CA TRP A 162 2.88 -7.72 0.63
C TRP A 162 2.52 -7.14 -0.75
N GLU A 163 2.32 -8.00 -1.76
CA GLU A 163 1.85 -7.62 -3.08
C GLU A 163 0.31 -7.63 -3.16
N LEU A 164 -0.31 -6.44 -3.12
CA LEU A 164 -1.77 -6.30 -3.18
C LEU A 164 -2.26 -6.38 -4.63
N GLY A 165 -2.45 -7.60 -5.12
CA GLY A 165 -2.80 -7.87 -6.52
C GLY A 165 -4.29 -7.81 -6.87
N VAL A 166 -5.20 -7.62 -5.91
CA VAL A 166 -6.63 -7.35 -6.15
C VAL A 166 -7.00 -6.02 -5.50
N ARG A 167 -7.71 -5.17 -6.26
CA ARG A 167 -8.16 -3.84 -5.83
C ARG A 167 -9.59 -3.57 -6.27
N ILE A 168 -10.41 -3.02 -5.38
CA ILE A 168 -11.74 -2.48 -5.65
C ILE A 168 -11.76 -1.03 -5.17
N GLY A 169 -12.02 -0.09 -6.10
CA GLY A 169 -11.91 1.36 -5.86
C GLY A 169 -10.46 1.88 -5.76
N ALA A 170 -10.30 3.17 -5.48
CA ALA A 170 -8.99 3.84 -5.37
C ALA A 170 -8.35 3.68 -3.97
N ALA A 171 -8.34 2.45 -3.43
CA ALA A 171 -7.91 2.17 -2.05
C ALA A 171 -6.55 2.82 -1.73
N ASN A 172 -6.54 3.75 -0.78
CA ASN A 172 -5.33 4.45 -0.37
C ASN A 172 -4.42 3.48 0.40
N VAL A 173 -3.26 3.17 -0.19
CA VAL A 173 -2.26 2.25 0.38
C VAL A 173 -1.09 3.04 0.96
N ASP A 174 -1.40 3.92 1.90
CA ASP A 174 -0.38 4.58 2.71
C ASP A 174 0.45 3.51 3.45
N PHE A 175 1.78 3.60 3.36
CA PHE A 175 2.66 2.59 3.93
C PHE A 175 2.59 2.57 5.46
N ALA A 176 1.93 1.55 6.01
CA ALA A 176 1.74 1.39 7.45
C ALA A 176 2.94 0.74 8.17
N PHE A 177 3.92 0.19 7.44
CA PHE A 177 5.10 -0.47 7.99
C PHE A 177 6.39 0.12 7.41
N GLN A 178 7.45 0.11 8.22
CA GLN A 178 8.80 0.45 7.77
C GLN A 178 9.25 -0.57 6.71
N ILE A 179 9.76 -0.06 5.59
CA ILE A 179 10.27 -0.86 4.46
C ILE A 179 11.27 -1.93 4.93
N SER A 180 12.13 -1.61 5.91
CA SER A 180 13.09 -2.57 6.46
C SER A 180 12.46 -3.75 7.18
N VAL A 181 11.31 -3.56 7.85
CA VAL A 181 10.60 -4.64 8.54
C VAL A 181 9.79 -5.48 7.55
N ILE A 182 9.20 -4.86 6.52
CA ILE A 182 8.56 -5.58 5.41
C ILE A 182 9.59 -6.50 4.73
N GLN A 183 10.79 -5.99 4.46
CA GLN A 183 11.89 -6.78 3.90
C GLN A 183 12.35 -7.91 4.83
N GLU A 184 12.47 -7.65 6.14
CA GLU A 184 12.85 -8.68 7.12
C GLU A 184 11.77 -9.77 7.28
N TYR A 185 10.50 -9.38 7.20
CA TYR A 185 9.34 -10.27 7.33
C TYR A 185 9.05 -11.09 6.06
N SER A 186 9.43 -10.58 4.89
CA SER A 186 9.16 -11.20 3.58
C SER A 186 10.13 -12.32 3.21
N HIS A 187 11.17 -12.59 4.00
CA HIS A 187 12.26 -13.47 3.59
C HIS A 187 12.23 -14.85 4.28
N THR A 188 12.16 -15.89 3.45
CA THR A 188 12.83 -17.17 3.68
C THR A 188 14.27 -16.89 4.12
N LEU A 189 14.69 -17.43 5.26
CA LEU A 189 16.06 -17.31 5.75
C LEU A 189 17.00 -17.98 4.74
N ASN A 190 17.55 -17.19 3.82
CA ASN A 190 18.58 -17.64 2.90
C ASN A 190 19.82 -18.05 3.70
N THR A 191 20.13 -19.34 3.70
CA THR A 191 21.29 -19.89 4.39
C THR A 191 22.54 -19.74 3.53
N ALA A 192 23.71 -19.68 4.16
CA ALA A 192 24.94 -19.58 3.40
C ALA A 192 25.26 -20.91 2.71
N PRO A 193 25.62 -20.92 1.41
CA PRO A 193 26.07 -22.14 0.76
C PRO A 193 27.32 -22.67 1.45
N THR A 194 27.44 -23.99 1.56
CA THR A 194 28.63 -24.66 2.09
C THR A 194 29.44 -25.28 0.97
N LEU A 195 30.72 -24.88 0.88
CA LEU A 195 31.65 -25.49 -0.07
C LEU A 195 32.27 -26.77 0.53
N THR A 196 32.08 -27.90 -0.15
CA THR A 196 32.41 -29.23 0.40
C THR A 196 33.75 -29.79 -0.07
N ALA A 197 34.33 -29.27 -1.16
CA ALA A 197 35.63 -29.69 -1.69
C ALA A 197 36.29 -28.64 -2.63
N ASN A 198 37.54 -28.90 -3.04
CA ASN A 198 38.30 -28.08 -4.01
C ASN A 198 38.13 -28.60 -5.44
N ALA A 199 38.24 -27.72 -6.43
CA ALA A 199 38.15 -28.07 -7.86
C ALA A 199 39.52 -28.05 -8.55
N THR A 200 39.65 -28.77 -9.67
CA THR A 200 40.86 -28.82 -10.49
C THR A 200 40.51 -28.78 -11.97
N LEU A 201 41.18 -27.90 -12.73
CA LEU A 201 41.10 -27.87 -14.19
C LEU A 201 41.98 -28.95 -14.82
N SER A 202 41.60 -29.39 -16.03
CA SER A 202 42.44 -30.25 -16.86
C SER A 202 43.79 -29.61 -17.13
N SER A 203 44.85 -30.43 -17.16
CA SER A 203 46.20 -29.92 -17.44
C SER A 203 46.31 -29.34 -18.85
N VAL A 204 47.13 -28.30 -19.02
CA VAL A 204 47.44 -27.67 -20.31
C VAL A 204 48.95 -27.60 -20.51
N ASN A 205 49.41 -27.33 -21.73
CA ASN A 205 50.84 -27.17 -22.03
C ASN A 205 51.28 -25.71 -21.85
N GLU A 206 52.55 -25.45 -21.55
CA GLU A 206 53.05 -24.10 -21.18
C GLU A 206 52.88 -23.03 -22.27
N ASP A 207 52.79 -23.39 -23.55
CA ASP A 207 52.53 -22.45 -24.66
C ASP A 207 51.07 -22.39 -25.12
N THR A 208 50.14 -22.88 -24.30
CA THR A 208 48.73 -22.86 -24.66
C THR A 208 48.20 -21.43 -24.59
N ILE A 209 48.14 -20.74 -25.74
CA ILE A 209 47.69 -19.34 -25.82
C ILE A 209 46.17 -19.14 -25.70
N ASN A 210 45.38 -20.20 -25.91
CA ASN A 210 43.91 -20.19 -25.77
C ASN A 210 43.42 -21.45 -25.05
N PRO A 211 43.72 -21.61 -23.76
CA PRO A 211 43.21 -22.75 -23.00
C PRO A 211 41.69 -22.70 -22.95
N LEU A 212 41.04 -23.87 -23.06
CA LEU A 212 39.60 -23.98 -22.87
C LEU A 212 39.28 -23.73 -21.40
N GLY A 213 38.35 -22.81 -21.12
CA GLY A 213 37.80 -22.65 -19.79
C GLY A 213 36.58 -23.54 -19.54
N ARG A 214 36.20 -23.61 -18.28
CA ARG A 214 35.00 -24.32 -17.79
C ARG A 214 34.11 -23.33 -17.05
N THR A 215 32.80 -23.50 -17.10
CA THR A 215 31.90 -22.61 -16.35
C THR A 215 32.08 -22.82 -14.85
N VAL A 216 31.73 -21.83 -14.04
CA VAL A 216 31.75 -21.94 -12.58
C VAL A 216 30.82 -23.07 -12.12
N LEU A 217 29.63 -23.19 -12.73
CA LEU A 217 28.69 -24.28 -12.48
C LEU A 217 29.32 -25.66 -12.73
N GLU A 218 30.01 -25.81 -13.86
CA GLU A 218 30.69 -27.06 -14.23
C GLU A 218 31.85 -27.44 -13.28
N LEU A 219 32.43 -26.48 -12.57
CA LEU A 219 33.55 -26.68 -11.66
C LEU A 219 33.11 -26.92 -10.21
N PHE A 220 32.03 -26.25 -9.78
CA PHE A 220 31.64 -26.16 -8.38
C PHE A 220 30.20 -26.55 -8.08
N GLY A 221 29.33 -26.72 -9.08
CA GLY A 221 27.90 -27.03 -8.88
C GLY A 221 27.67 -28.25 -7.97
N ASP A 222 28.39 -29.35 -8.23
CA ASP A 222 28.31 -30.56 -7.39
C ASP A 222 29.11 -30.46 -6.07
N LEU A 223 29.88 -29.40 -5.88
CA LEU A 223 30.77 -29.19 -4.73
C LEU A 223 30.23 -28.18 -3.73
N VAL A 224 29.04 -27.64 -3.98
CA VAL A 224 28.33 -26.71 -3.11
C VAL A 224 27.04 -27.36 -2.66
N SER A 225 26.78 -27.30 -1.35
CA SER A 225 25.52 -27.72 -0.76
C SER A 225 24.88 -26.54 -0.08
N ASP A 226 23.62 -26.28 -0.40
CA ASP A 226 22.80 -25.28 0.27
C ASP A 226 21.56 -25.94 0.89
N ASN A 227 21.06 -25.39 1.99
CA ASN A 227 19.82 -25.89 2.61
C ASN A 227 18.57 -25.26 1.96
N ASP A 228 18.73 -24.21 1.14
CA ASP A 228 17.66 -23.61 0.35
C ASP A 228 17.27 -24.52 -0.84
N THR A 229 15.97 -24.65 -1.13
CA THR A 229 15.43 -25.72 -2.01
C THR A 229 15.57 -25.47 -3.51
N ASP A 230 16.13 -24.34 -3.93
CA ASP A 230 16.35 -23.96 -5.34
C ASP A 230 17.84 -23.72 -5.62
N GLU A 231 18.38 -24.37 -6.66
CA GLU A 231 19.77 -24.31 -7.20
C GLU A 231 20.87 -23.73 -6.26
N PRO A 232 21.71 -24.56 -5.61
CA PRO A 232 22.55 -24.16 -4.47
C PRO A 232 23.74 -23.24 -4.80
N LEU A 233 23.93 -22.85 -6.07
CA LEU A 233 25.09 -22.07 -6.50
C LEU A 233 24.70 -20.96 -7.48
N GLY A 234 24.67 -19.72 -7.00
CA GLY A 234 24.55 -18.54 -7.87
C GLY A 234 25.86 -18.20 -8.59
N GLY A 235 27.00 -18.41 -7.92
CA GLY A 235 28.31 -18.08 -8.44
C GLY A 235 29.44 -18.23 -7.41
N ILE A 236 30.60 -17.60 -7.66
CA ILE A 236 31.75 -17.61 -6.73
C ILE A 236 32.29 -16.21 -6.51
N ALA A 237 32.81 -15.95 -5.31
CA ALA A 237 33.59 -14.77 -4.98
C ALA A 237 35.06 -15.15 -4.89
N VAL A 238 35.90 -14.63 -5.78
CA VAL A 238 37.35 -14.82 -5.71
C VAL A 238 37.94 -13.90 -4.64
N VAL A 239 38.48 -14.50 -3.59
CA VAL A 239 38.97 -13.80 -2.38
C VAL A 239 40.49 -13.70 -2.31
N SER A 240 41.22 -14.53 -3.06
CA SER A 240 42.67 -14.44 -3.14
C SER A 240 43.20 -14.99 -4.46
N ASN A 241 44.07 -14.22 -5.10
CA ASN A 241 44.82 -14.62 -6.28
C ASN A 241 46.30 -14.25 -6.07
N THR A 242 47.14 -15.26 -5.90
CA THR A 242 48.59 -15.11 -5.66
C THR A 242 49.43 -15.72 -6.77
N ALA A 243 48.82 -16.01 -7.94
CA ALA A 243 49.56 -16.43 -9.11
C ALA A 243 50.46 -15.29 -9.58
N THR A 244 51.75 -15.55 -9.65
CA THR A 244 52.72 -14.57 -10.13
C THR A 244 52.68 -14.47 -11.65
N THR A 245 53.05 -13.32 -12.20
CA THR A 245 53.11 -13.11 -13.66
C THR A 245 54.03 -14.11 -14.37
N THR A 246 55.03 -14.66 -13.66
CA THR A 246 55.91 -15.72 -14.17
C THR A 246 55.19 -17.06 -14.29
N GLN A 247 54.24 -17.36 -13.40
CA GLN A 247 53.46 -18.60 -13.46
C GLN A 247 52.35 -18.54 -14.52
N GLY A 248 51.81 -17.35 -14.77
CA GLY A 248 50.69 -17.14 -15.68
C GLY A 248 49.56 -16.34 -15.02
N LYS A 249 48.39 -16.37 -15.65
CA LYS A 249 47.24 -15.58 -15.21
C LYS A 249 45.96 -16.41 -15.15
N TRP A 250 45.24 -16.27 -14.05
CA TRP A 250 43.85 -16.70 -13.99
C TRP A 250 42.97 -15.68 -14.75
N GLN A 251 42.09 -16.19 -15.61
CA GLN A 251 41.21 -15.40 -16.46
C GLN A 251 39.77 -15.88 -16.36
N TYR A 252 38.83 -14.99 -16.62
CA TYR A 252 37.40 -15.28 -16.69
C TYR A 252 36.76 -14.71 -17.97
N SER A 253 35.61 -15.25 -18.38
CA SER A 253 34.88 -14.85 -19.58
C SER A 253 33.38 -15.04 -19.37
N THR A 254 32.58 -14.01 -19.67
CA THR A 254 31.12 -14.01 -19.51
C THR A 254 30.37 -14.41 -20.78
N ASP A 255 30.98 -14.22 -21.95
CA ASP A 255 30.45 -14.57 -23.29
C ASP A 255 31.06 -15.88 -23.84
N GLY A 256 32.11 -16.41 -23.20
CA GLY A 256 32.87 -17.57 -23.63
C GLY A 256 33.93 -17.28 -24.71
N SER A 257 34.02 -16.04 -25.22
CA SER A 257 34.95 -15.61 -26.26
C SER A 257 35.96 -14.55 -25.79
N THR A 258 35.51 -13.59 -24.99
CA THR A 258 36.30 -12.47 -24.47
C THR A 258 36.80 -12.80 -23.08
N TRP A 259 38.12 -12.73 -22.86
CA TRP A 259 38.77 -13.16 -21.62
C TRP A 259 39.42 -11.99 -20.87
N PHE A 260 39.08 -11.86 -19.59
CA PHE A 260 39.55 -10.83 -18.68
C PHE A 260 40.47 -11.41 -17.59
N ASP A 261 41.52 -10.66 -17.20
CA ASP A 261 42.41 -11.05 -16.11
C ASP A 261 41.73 -10.86 -14.74
N ILE A 262 41.80 -11.86 -13.86
CA ILE A 262 41.19 -11.77 -12.50
C ILE A 262 41.92 -10.73 -11.61
N GLY A 263 43.20 -10.47 -11.86
CA GLY A 263 43.99 -9.46 -11.14
C GLY A 263 44.17 -9.76 -9.65
N SER A 264 44.61 -8.76 -8.88
CA SER A 264 44.76 -8.88 -7.42
C SER A 264 43.42 -8.70 -6.73
N VAL A 265 43.09 -9.60 -5.81
CA VAL A 265 41.86 -9.57 -4.99
C VAL A 265 42.21 -9.83 -3.53
N ASN A 266 41.41 -9.29 -2.62
CA ASN A 266 41.60 -9.42 -1.17
C ASN A 266 40.28 -9.83 -0.51
N ASP A 267 40.33 -10.77 0.43
CA ASP A 267 39.16 -11.26 1.16
C ASP A 267 38.44 -10.11 1.88
N GLY A 268 37.13 -10.05 1.72
CA GLY A 268 36.27 -9.05 2.35
C GLY A 268 36.14 -7.71 1.63
N THR A 269 37.21 -7.03 1.19
CA THR A 269 37.08 -5.63 0.73
C THR A 269 37.18 -5.40 -0.77
N ASN A 270 37.73 -6.35 -1.54
CA ASN A 270 38.00 -6.18 -2.97
C ASN A 270 37.99 -7.54 -3.70
N ALA A 271 36.90 -8.29 -3.56
CA ALA A 271 36.73 -9.57 -4.22
C ALA A 271 36.15 -9.43 -5.63
N LEU A 272 36.26 -10.49 -6.42
CA LEU A 272 35.65 -10.57 -7.75
C LEU A 272 34.51 -11.59 -7.72
N ALA A 273 33.26 -11.14 -7.88
CA ALA A 273 32.09 -12.03 -7.94
C ALA A 273 31.82 -12.46 -9.39
N LEU A 274 31.76 -13.76 -9.65
CA LEU A 274 31.53 -14.36 -10.96
C LEU A 274 30.27 -15.24 -10.91
N SER A 275 29.40 -15.13 -11.91
CA SER A 275 28.18 -15.93 -11.99
C SER A 275 28.49 -17.39 -12.30
N GLN A 276 27.54 -18.29 -12.04
CA GLN A 276 27.65 -19.71 -12.37
C GLN A 276 27.94 -20.00 -13.86
N ASP A 277 27.50 -19.15 -14.78
CA ASP A 277 27.72 -19.30 -16.22
C ASP A 277 29.08 -18.78 -16.70
N THR A 278 29.77 -18.00 -15.87
CA THR A 278 31.07 -17.43 -16.21
C THR A 278 32.11 -18.54 -16.39
N LYS A 279 32.88 -18.51 -17.48
CA LYS A 279 33.98 -19.45 -17.70
C LYS A 279 35.26 -18.98 -17.03
N VAL A 280 35.98 -19.89 -16.37
CA VAL A 280 37.28 -19.64 -15.76
C VAL A 280 38.35 -20.52 -16.42
N ARG A 281 39.54 -19.95 -16.66
CA ARG A 281 40.71 -20.66 -17.17
C ARG A 281 42.01 -20.14 -16.53
N PHE A 282 43.08 -20.89 -16.71
CA PHE A 282 44.44 -20.41 -16.46
C PHE A 282 45.20 -20.33 -17.77
N LEU A 283 45.70 -19.14 -18.09
CA LEU A 283 46.62 -18.89 -19.19
C LEU A 283 48.05 -19.00 -18.65
N PRO A 284 48.82 -20.04 -19.02
CA PRO A 284 50.17 -20.24 -18.49
C PRO A 284 51.08 -19.06 -18.84
N GLY A 285 51.99 -18.75 -17.92
CA GLY A 285 53.09 -17.84 -18.21
C GLY A 285 54.04 -18.52 -19.17
N SER A 286 54.68 -17.75 -20.05
CA SER A 286 55.65 -18.27 -21.00
C SER A 286 56.66 -19.15 -20.28
N ASN A 287 56.70 -20.42 -20.68
CA ASN A 287 57.72 -21.39 -20.30
C ASN A 287 57.65 -21.75 -18.80
N PHE A 288 56.48 -21.56 -18.21
CA PHE A 288 56.17 -22.03 -16.87
C PHE A 288 55.60 -23.45 -16.91
N ASN A 289 56.33 -24.39 -16.32
CA ASN A 289 55.87 -25.75 -16.06
C ASN A 289 55.69 -26.00 -14.55
N GLY A 290 54.74 -26.87 -14.23
CA GLY A 290 54.36 -27.19 -12.84
C GLY A 290 52.96 -26.71 -12.46
N THR A 291 52.73 -26.51 -11.17
CA THR A 291 51.42 -26.11 -10.62
C THR A 291 51.49 -24.64 -10.20
N PRO A 292 50.71 -23.73 -10.81
CA PRO A 292 50.66 -22.33 -10.40
C PRO A 292 49.96 -22.18 -9.04
N SER A 293 50.08 -21.01 -8.42
CA SER A 293 49.37 -20.72 -7.17
C SER A 293 47.84 -20.87 -7.36
N PRO A 294 47.13 -21.53 -6.43
CA PRO A 294 45.69 -21.75 -6.55
C PRO A 294 44.90 -20.45 -6.50
N LEU A 295 43.74 -20.44 -7.15
CA LEU A 295 42.76 -19.38 -7.01
C LEU A 295 41.85 -19.70 -5.81
N GLN A 296 41.77 -18.81 -4.82
CA GLN A 296 40.96 -19.01 -3.62
C GLN A 296 39.62 -18.28 -3.73
N LEU A 297 38.54 -18.94 -3.33
CA LEU A 297 37.17 -18.46 -3.55
C LEU A 297 36.20 -18.87 -2.43
N ARG A 298 35.07 -18.18 -2.35
CA ARG A 298 33.88 -18.53 -1.57
C ARG A 298 32.72 -18.79 -2.52
N ALA A 299 31.80 -19.68 -2.17
CA ALA A 299 30.56 -19.88 -2.93
C ALA A 299 29.61 -18.71 -2.65
N ILE A 300 28.86 -18.30 -3.67
CA ILE A 300 27.83 -17.27 -3.61
C ILE A 300 26.48 -17.91 -3.92
N ASP A 301 25.51 -17.56 -3.11
CA ASP A 301 24.12 -17.96 -3.22
C ASP A 301 23.44 -17.37 -4.48
N ASN A 302 22.40 -18.04 -5.00
CA ASN A 302 21.64 -17.57 -6.16
C ASN A 302 20.86 -16.26 -5.92
N THR A 303 20.64 -15.88 -4.65
CA THR A 303 19.97 -14.65 -4.19
C THR A 303 20.90 -13.44 -4.02
N TYR A 304 22.15 -13.52 -4.51
CA TYR A 304 23.14 -12.44 -4.37
C TYR A 304 22.77 -11.15 -5.14
N ALA A 305 22.23 -10.17 -4.40
CA ALA A 305 21.68 -8.92 -4.94
C ALA A 305 22.70 -7.86 -5.39
N LEU A 306 23.98 -7.96 -4.97
CA LEU A 306 25.01 -6.97 -5.34
C LEU A 306 25.51 -7.10 -6.79
N GLY A 307 24.96 -8.06 -7.55
CA GLY A 307 25.28 -8.30 -8.95
C GLY A 307 26.64 -8.99 -9.17
N TYR A 308 26.75 -9.77 -10.24
CA TYR A 308 28.03 -10.36 -10.64
C TYR A 308 28.89 -9.32 -11.36
N THR A 309 30.19 -9.36 -11.10
CA THR A 309 31.10 -8.41 -11.70
C THR A 309 31.27 -8.69 -13.20
N ILE A 310 30.95 -7.69 -14.01
CA ILE A 310 31.32 -7.62 -15.43
C ILE A 310 32.43 -6.56 -15.56
N GLY A 311 33.46 -6.82 -16.38
CA GLY A 311 34.44 -5.79 -16.73
C GLY A 311 35.35 -5.27 -15.61
N GLY A 312 35.76 -6.11 -14.66
CA GLY A 312 36.83 -5.75 -13.72
C GLY A 312 36.45 -4.82 -12.55
N ASN A 313 35.16 -4.59 -12.29
CA ASN A 313 34.70 -4.00 -11.03
C ASN A 313 35.02 -4.95 -9.85
N ARG A 314 34.95 -4.48 -8.60
CA ARG A 314 35.22 -5.34 -7.43
C ARG A 314 34.16 -5.10 -6.37
N VAL A 315 33.80 -6.17 -5.69
CA VAL A 315 32.74 -6.17 -4.69
C VAL A 315 33.32 -6.35 -3.29
N ASN A 316 32.69 -5.72 -2.31
CA ASN A 316 32.96 -5.95 -0.90
C ASN A 316 32.09 -7.12 -0.43
N ILE A 317 32.72 -8.17 0.09
CA ILE A 317 32.05 -9.41 0.53
C ILE A 317 32.36 -9.73 2.00
N ASN A 318 32.57 -8.71 2.83
CA ASN A 318 32.99 -8.89 4.23
C ASN A 318 32.01 -9.75 5.05
N THR A 319 32.52 -10.85 5.62
CA THR A 319 31.74 -11.83 6.40
C THR A 319 31.71 -11.55 7.91
N THR A 320 32.31 -10.47 8.41
CA THR A 320 32.57 -10.28 9.86
C THR A 320 31.54 -9.50 10.67
N ASN A 321 30.38 -9.11 10.11
CA ASN A 321 29.43 -8.23 10.81
C ASN A 321 27.93 -8.58 10.70
N ASN A 322 27.51 -9.79 10.34
CA ASN A 322 26.09 -10.15 10.33
C ASN A 322 25.83 -11.46 11.07
N GLY A 323 24.92 -11.43 12.04
CA GLY A 323 24.33 -12.63 12.62
C GLY A 323 23.38 -13.29 11.62
N GLY A 324 23.41 -14.61 11.52
CA GLY A 324 22.27 -15.43 11.11
C GLY A 324 22.09 -15.76 9.62
N SER A 325 22.32 -14.84 8.67
CA SER A 325 21.96 -15.03 7.24
C SER A 325 22.97 -14.38 6.29
N THR A 326 23.92 -15.13 5.73
CA THR A 326 24.93 -14.60 4.80
C THR A 326 24.86 -15.31 3.45
N LEU A 327 24.79 -14.56 2.34
CA LEU A 327 24.71 -15.08 0.96
C LEU A 327 26.02 -15.72 0.43
N ILE A 328 27.03 -15.89 1.29
CA ILE A 328 28.39 -16.24 0.90
C ILE A 328 28.96 -17.27 1.87
N SER A 329 29.62 -18.31 1.34
CA SER A 329 30.18 -19.38 2.15
C SER A 329 31.25 -18.90 3.14
N GLN A 330 31.19 -19.43 4.36
CA GLN A 330 32.27 -19.24 5.35
C GLN A 330 33.54 -20.01 4.99
N GLU A 331 33.42 -21.11 4.25
CA GLU A 331 34.56 -21.90 3.80
C GLU A 331 35.24 -21.26 2.57
N ILE A 332 36.57 -21.41 2.48
CA ILE A 332 37.35 -20.99 1.33
C ILE A 332 37.78 -22.23 0.53
N GLY A 333 37.33 -22.28 -0.72
CA GLY A 333 37.73 -23.26 -1.71
C GLY A 333 38.96 -22.86 -2.50
N SER A 334 39.51 -23.81 -3.24
CA SER A 334 40.64 -23.59 -4.15
C SER A 334 40.40 -24.22 -5.51
N LEU A 335 40.78 -23.51 -6.57
CA LEU A 335 40.89 -24.01 -7.94
C LEU A 335 42.36 -24.18 -8.32
N THR A 336 42.74 -25.36 -8.82
CA THR A 336 44.12 -25.69 -9.23
C THR A 336 44.20 -26.20 -10.67
N ILE A 337 45.41 -26.18 -11.25
CA ILE A 337 45.71 -26.73 -12.59
C ILE A 337 47.17 -27.22 -12.65
N LYS A 338 47.53 -28.07 -13.61
CA LYS A 338 48.92 -28.47 -13.88
C LYS A 338 49.35 -28.06 -15.30
N ILE A 339 50.54 -27.49 -15.44
CA ILE A 339 51.15 -27.08 -16.72
C ILE A 339 52.29 -28.02 -17.11
N ASN A 340 52.24 -28.55 -18.34
CA ASN A 340 53.23 -29.46 -18.90
C ASN A 340 54.23 -28.70 -19.82
N SER A 341 55.49 -29.13 -19.85
CA SER A 341 56.54 -28.47 -20.63
C SER A 341 56.50 -28.79 -22.13
N VAL A 342 56.94 -27.84 -22.99
CA VAL A 342 57.06 -27.92 -24.46
C VAL A 342 58.40 -27.32 -24.90
N ASN A 343 58.99 -27.77 -26.02
CA ASN A 343 60.24 -27.22 -26.56
C ASN A 343 59.99 -25.90 -27.27
N ASP A 344 60.75 -24.85 -26.94
CA ASP A 344 60.54 -23.49 -27.43
C ASP A 344 61.44 -23.16 -28.62
N VAL A 345 60.88 -22.51 -29.63
CA VAL A 345 61.69 -21.88 -30.69
C VAL A 345 62.53 -20.76 -30.06
N PRO A 346 63.79 -20.54 -30.49
CA PRO A 346 64.62 -19.45 -30.00
C PRO A 346 63.85 -18.14 -29.98
N ILE A 347 63.92 -17.35 -28.93
CA ILE A 347 63.23 -16.07 -28.90
C ILE A 347 64.15 -15.02 -29.48
N ALA A 348 63.73 -14.45 -30.61
CA ALA A 348 64.35 -13.27 -31.15
C ALA A 348 63.86 -12.04 -30.38
N GLY A 349 64.72 -11.46 -29.56
CA GLY A 349 64.53 -10.15 -28.97
C GLY A 349 64.47 -9.04 -30.02
N THR A 350 64.07 -7.85 -29.58
CA THR A 350 64.00 -6.70 -30.47
C THR A 350 65.39 -6.12 -30.67
N ILE A 351 65.75 -5.94 -31.94
CA ILE A 351 66.85 -5.07 -32.29
C ILE A 351 66.23 -3.67 -32.45
N PRO A 352 66.66 -2.66 -31.67
CA PRO A 352 66.11 -1.32 -31.83
C PRO A 352 66.27 -0.85 -33.27
N ASN A 353 65.21 -0.28 -33.84
CA ASN A 353 65.31 0.37 -35.15
C ASN A 353 66.45 1.39 -35.10
N GLN A 354 67.26 1.35 -36.14
CA GLN A 354 68.44 2.20 -36.20
C GLN A 354 68.13 3.40 -37.08
N ALA A 355 68.55 4.58 -36.65
CA ALA A 355 68.51 5.76 -37.50
C ALA A 355 69.83 5.86 -38.27
N ALA A 356 69.73 6.05 -39.57
CA ALA A 356 70.85 6.47 -40.39
C ALA A 356 70.49 7.77 -41.11
N LYS A 357 71.50 8.57 -41.44
CA LYS A 357 71.33 9.76 -42.27
C LYS A 357 72.07 9.54 -43.57
N ALA A 358 71.46 9.90 -44.69
CA ALA A 358 72.09 9.76 -46.00
C ALA A 358 73.46 10.49 -46.02
N ASN A 359 74.48 9.82 -46.59
CA ASN A 359 75.89 10.21 -46.70
C ASN A 359 76.73 10.24 -45.40
N ILE A 360 76.21 9.70 -44.30
CA ILE A 360 76.94 9.56 -43.02
C ILE A 360 77.27 8.08 -42.77
N PRO A 361 78.53 7.72 -42.40
CA PRO A 361 78.87 6.33 -42.07
C PRO A 361 78.00 5.76 -40.95
N PHE A 362 77.48 4.57 -41.19
CA PHE A 362 76.63 3.80 -40.29
C PHE A 362 77.40 2.59 -39.74
N ASN A 363 77.38 2.43 -38.42
CA ASN A 363 78.01 1.30 -37.74
C ASN A 363 77.17 0.88 -36.54
N PHE A 364 76.78 -0.39 -36.50
CA PHE A 364 75.89 -0.92 -35.47
C PHE A 364 76.29 -2.35 -35.08
N LYS A 365 76.62 -2.56 -33.81
CA LYS A 365 76.89 -3.90 -33.27
C LYS A 365 75.62 -4.46 -32.67
N LEU A 366 75.27 -5.70 -33.01
CA LEU A 366 74.15 -6.39 -32.39
C LEU A 366 74.38 -6.53 -30.88
N PRO A 367 73.38 -6.20 -30.05
CA PRO A 367 73.44 -6.54 -28.63
C PRO A 367 73.62 -8.04 -28.43
N SER A 368 74.42 -8.43 -27.44
CA SER A 368 74.85 -9.82 -27.23
C SER A 368 73.73 -10.80 -26.86
N ASN A 369 72.54 -10.29 -26.53
CA ASN A 369 71.38 -11.06 -26.08
C ASN A 369 70.17 -10.85 -27.01
N VAL A 370 70.39 -10.44 -28.26
CA VAL A 370 69.31 -10.24 -29.24
C VAL A 370 68.56 -11.54 -29.52
N PHE A 371 69.21 -12.69 -29.42
CA PHE A 371 68.52 -13.97 -29.46
C PHE A 371 68.80 -14.67 -28.15
N THR A 372 67.73 -15.09 -27.50
CA THR A 372 67.75 -15.86 -26.26
C THR A 372 66.91 -17.08 -26.51
N ASP A 373 67.44 -18.25 -26.26
CA ASP A 373 66.66 -19.47 -26.28
C ASP A 373 66.21 -19.79 -24.86
N PRO A 374 64.92 -19.93 -24.60
CA PRO A 374 64.42 -20.35 -23.29
C PRO A 374 65.01 -21.66 -22.77
N ASP A 375 65.35 -22.59 -23.67
CA ASP A 375 65.83 -23.93 -23.34
C ASP A 375 67.34 -24.00 -23.10
N ILE A 376 68.09 -22.92 -23.39
CA ILE A 376 69.55 -22.86 -23.22
C ILE A 376 70.00 -23.04 -21.77
N ALA A 377 69.20 -22.58 -20.80
CA ALA A 377 69.55 -22.67 -19.38
C ALA A 377 69.23 -24.05 -18.76
N THR A 378 68.34 -24.83 -19.38
CA THR A 378 67.75 -26.04 -18.83
C THR A 378 68.19 -27.32 -19.56
N ASN A 379 68.52 -27.25 -20.87
CA ASN A 379 68.90 -28.40 -21.70
C ASN A 379 70.23 -28.28 -22.47
N GLY A 380 70.92 -27.11 -22.45
CA GLY A 380 72.30 -26.97 -22.94
C GLY A 380 72.49 -26.70 -24.44
N ASP A 381 71.56 -25.98 -25.06
CA ASP A 381 71.56 -25.64 -26.50
C ASP A 381 72.60 -24.54 -26.90
N VAL A 382 72.86 -24.34 -28.21
CA VAL A 382 73.82 -23.34 -28.78
C VAL A 382 73.27 -22.67 -30.06
N LEU A 383 73.12 -21.33 -30.05
CA LEU A 383 72.58 -20.57 -31.18
C LEU A 383 73.63 -20.17 -32.26
N THR A 384 73.27 -20.29 -33.54
CA THR A 384 74.08 -19.80 -34.69
C THR A 384 73.39 -18.63 -35.43
N LEU A 385 74.12 -17.52 -35.68
CA LEU A 385 73.55 -16.30 -36.30
C LEU A 385 73.92 -16.11 -37.79
N THR A 386 72.92 -15.82 -38.62
CA THR A 386 73.06 -15.50 -40.05
C THR A 386 72.17 -14.30 -40.44
N THR A 387 72.40 -13.71 -41.63
CA THR A 387 71.48 -12.71 -42.22
C THR A 387 70.74 -13.31 -43.40
N GLY A 388 69.50 -12.87 -43.64
CA GLY A 388 68.73 -13.27 -44.82
C GLY A 388 69.40 -12.87 -46.16
N ALA A 389 68.94 -13.45 -47.26
CA ALA A 389 69.49 -13.15 -48.59
C ALA A 389 69.21 -11.69 -49.02
N GLY A 390 70.27 -10.91 -49.29
CA GLY A 390 70.18 -9.65 -50.04
C GLY A 390 70.26 -8.36 -49.21
N LEU A 391 71.32 -8.17 -48.41
CA LEU A 391 71.63 -6.84 -47.88
C LEU A 391 71.88 -5.83 -49.03
N PRO A 392 71.43 -4.57 -48.90
CA PRO A 392 71.73 -3.55 -49.90
C PRO A 392 73.24 -3.36 -50.01
N LYS A 393 73.74 -3.07 -51.22
CA LYS A 393 75.18 -3.03 -51.51
C LYS A 393 76.01 -2.15 -50.57
N TRP A 394 75.39 -1.16 -49.94
CA TRP A 394 76.05 -0.24 -49.01
C TRP A 394 76.20 -0.79 -47.59
N LEU A 395 75.49 -1.87 -47.22
CA LEU A 395 75.43 -2.43 -45.87
C LEU A 395 75.99 -3.87 -45.83
N SER A 396 76.86 -4.15 -44.87
CA SER A 396 77.53 -5.45 -44.70
C SER A 396 77.44 -5.96 -43.27
N PHE A 397 77.45 -7.29 -43.08
CA PHE A 397 77.39 -7.95 -41.76
C PHE A 397 78.60 -8.85 -41.52
N ASN A 398 79.22 -8.72 -40.34
CA ASN A 398 80.28 -9.61 -39.87
C ASN A 398 79.74 -10.52 -38.77
N ALA A 399 79.59 -11.82 -39.06
CA ALA A 399 79.02 -12.80 -38.13
C ALA A 399 79.91 -13.09 -36.91
N ALA A 400 81.24 -13.01 -37.04
CA ALA A 400 82.17 -13.28 -35.93
C ALA A 400 82.19 -12.15 -34.89
N THR A 401 81.99 -10.91 -35.32
CA THR A 401 81.91 -9.74 -34.42
C THR A 401 80.48 -9.23 -34.22
N GLN A 402 79.50 -9.85 -34.88
CA GLN A 402 78.08 -9.51 -34.90
C GLN A 402 77.82 -8.02 -35.20
N THR A 403 78.52 -7.45 -36.19
CA THR A 403 78.48 -6.00 -36.48
C THR A 403 78.02 -5.72 -37.91
N PHE A 404 77.07 -4.78 -38.06
CA PHE A 404 76.66 -4.16 -39.32
C PHE A 404 77.42 -2.87 -39.57
N SER A 405 77.91 -2.67 -40.80
CA SER A 405 78.60 -1.43 -41.19
C SER A 405 78.39 -1.08 -42.66
N GLY A 406 78.37 0.23 -42.97
CA GLY A 406 78.07 0.76 -44.31
C GLY A 406 77.95 2.29 -44.37
N THR A 407 77.74 2.86 -45.56
CA THR A 407 77.42 4.29 -45.73
C THR A 407 76.25 4.45 -46.74
N PRO A 408 75.01 4.75 -46.30
CA PRO A 408 73.86 4.89 -47.20
C PRO A 408 73.95 6.18 -48.01
N GLY A 409 73.61 6.14 -49.31
CA GLY A 409 73.54 7.32 -50.18
C GLY A 409 72.13 7.93 -50.26
N ASN A 410 71.97 9.05 -50.97
CA ASN A 410 70.66 9.73 -51.11
C ASN A 410 69.57 8.86 -51.75
N GLY A 411 69.93 7.91 -52.63
CA GLY A 411 68.97 6.95 -53.20
C GLY A 411 68.53 5.85 -52.23
N ASN A 412 68.88 5.97 -50.95
CA ASN A 412 68.56 5.01 -49.89
C ASN A 412 67.72 5.63 -48.75
N VAL A 413 67.21 6.87 -48.91
CA VAL A 413 66.24 7.50 -47.98
C VAL A 413 64.94 6.71 -47.97
N GLY A 414 64.37 6.51 -46.78
CA GLY A 414 63.26 5.59 -46.53
C GLY A 414 63.68 4.46 -45.60
N THR A 415 62.93 3.37 -45.60
CA THR A 415 63.11 2.27 -44.64
C THR A 415 63.87 1.10 -45.27
N VAL A 416 64.92 0.63 -44.60
CA VAL A 416 65.64 -0.61 -44.97
C VAL A 416 65.40 -1.66 -43.91
N SER A 417 64.62 -2.69 -44.24
CA SER A 417 64.38 -3.82 -43.34
C SER A 417 65.55 -4.81 -43.41
N VAL A 418 66.21 -5.04 -42.28
CA VAL A 418 67.33 -5.97 -42.14
C VAL A 418 66.87 -7.13 -41.29
N LYS A 419 66.99 -8.35 -41.85
CA LYS A 419 66.60 -9.59 -41.19
C LYS A 419 67.82 -10.34 -40.67
N VAL A 420 67.82 -10.63 -39.38
CA VAL A 420 68.82 -11.49 -38.71
C VAL A 420 68.13 -12.76 -38.25
N LYS A 421 68.78 -13.91 -38.43
CA LYS A 421 68.26 -15.24 -38.12
C LYS A 421 69.17 -15.95 -37.12
N ALA A 422 68.59 -16.50 -36.06
CA ALA A 422 69.19 -17.48 -35.16
C ALA A 422 68.57 -18.86 -35.36
N THR A 423 69.35 -19.92 -35.10
CA THR A 423 68.94 -21.32 -35.22
C THR A 423 69.50 -22.11 -34.04
N ASP A 424 68.66 -22.95 -33.41
CA ASP A 424 68.99 -23.85 -32.30
C ASP A 424 69.45 -25.25 -32.77
N SER A 425 69.63 -26.18 -31.81
CA SER A 425 70.11 -27.54 -32.08
C SER A 425 69.06 -28.50 -32.65
N ASP A 426 67.76 -28.25 -32.44
CA ASP A 426 66.65 -29.00 -33.03
C ASP A 426 66.19 -28.41 -34.39
N ALA A 427 66.94 -27.43 -34.90
CA ALA A 427 66.80 -26.77 -36.19
C ALA A 427 65.56 -25.86 -36.31
N GLU A 428 64.95 -25.51 -35.18
CA GLU A 428 63.96 -24.44 -35.12
C GLU A 428 64.68 -23.09 -35.14
N THR A 429 64.00 -22.09 -35.72
CA THR A 429 64.67 -20.84 -36.06
C THR A 429 63.84 -19.63 -35.72
N ALA A 430 64.48 -18.61 -35.18
CA ALA A 430 63.85 -17.31 -35.03
C ALA A 430 64.60 -16.22 -35.75
N GLU A 431 63.81 -15.31 -36.29
CA GLU A 431 64.27 -14.21 -37.09
C GLU A 431 63.74 -12.94 -36.44
N THR A 432 64.59 -11.96 -36.24
CA THR A 432 64.15 -10.60 -35.93
C THR A 432 64.58 -9.69 -37.04
N THR A 433 63.70 -8.76 -37.38
CA THR A 433 64.00 -7.67 -38.29
C THR A 433 64.16 -6.40 -37.49
N PHE A 434 65.07 -5.55 -37.95
CA PHE A 434 65.02 -4.14 -37.57
C PHE A 434 65.01 -3.31 -38.83
N VAL A 435 64.39 -2.16 -38.71
CA VAL A 435 64.41 -1.18 -39.76
C VAL A 435 65.55 -0.21 -39.49
N ILE A 436 66.33 0.05 -40.53
CA ILE A 436 67.17 1.23 -40.58
C ILE A 436 66.34 2.32 -41.25
N ASN A 437 65.82 3.25 -40.45
CA ASN A 437 65.12 4.44 -40.95
C ASN A 437 66.19 5.42 -41.42
N VAL A 438 66.38 5.46 -42.74
CA VAL A 438 67.26 6.45 -43.37
C VAL A 438 66.43 7.73 -43.52
N ALA A 439 66.50 8.58 -42.50
CA ALA A 439 65.72 9.80 -42.49
C ALA A 439 66.18 10.76 -43.60
N PRO A 440 65.24 11.48 -44.25
CA PRO A 440 65.58 12.73 -44.93
C PRO A 440 66.03 13.76 -43.87
N PRO A 441 66.55 14.92 -44.26
CA PRO A 441 66.72 16.02 -43.31
C PRO A 441 65.34 16.69 -42.96
N ASP A 442 64.82 16.59 -41.71
CA ASP A 442 63.72 17.28 -40.91
C ASP A 442 62.35 17.85 -41.50
N GLY A 443 61.13 17.56 -40.88
CA GLY A 443 59.83 18.38 -40.82
C GLY A 443 58.34 17.79 -40.65
N GLY A 444 57.71 17.60 -39.45
CA GLY A 444 56.24 17.27 -39.18
C GLY A 444 55.69 17.68 -37.76
N ILE A 445 54.36 17.65 -37.44
CA ILE A 445 53.72 18.16 -36.16
C ILE A 445 53.33 17.03 -35.16
N VAL A 446 53.59 17.21 -33.85
CA VAL A 446 53.16 16.34 -32.73
C VAL A 446 52.71 17.22 -31.54
N GLY A 447 51.54 16.96 -30.96
CA GLY A 447 50.84 17.73 -29.91
C GLY A 447 51.31 17.51 -28.47
N THR A 448 50.55 18.00 -27.48
CA THR A 448 50.87 17.83 -26.04
C THR A 448 49.79 17.05 -25.28
N ASN A 449 49.65 17.25 -23.96
CA ASN A 449 48.59 16.64 -23.12
C ASN A 449 47.51 17.70 -22.76
N SER A 450 47.39 18.78 -23.52
CA SER A 450 46.51 19.93 -23.25
C SER A 450 45.54 20.09 -24.42
N ASN A 451 44.34 20.60 -24.17
CA ASN A 451 43.35 20.83 -25.23
C ASN A 451 43.85 21.85 -26.27
N GLU A 452 43.99 21.41 -27.52
CA GLU A 452 44.65 22.09 -28.62
C GLU A 452 43.80 22.08 -29.89
N ASN A 453 43.98 23.09 -30.74
CA ASN A 453 43.26 23.23 -32.01
C ASN A 453 44.25 23.21 -33.19
N TYR A 454 44.00 22.31 -34.13
CA TYR A 454 44.82 22.13 -35.33
C TYR A 454 44.02 22.44 -36.59
N THR A 455 44.69 22.96 -37.62
CA THR A 455 44.07 23.20 -38.93
C THR A 455 44.95 22.59 -40.03
N ALA A 456 44.39 21.65 -40.78
CA ALA A 456 45.07 21.02 -41.91
C ALA A 456 45.24 22.00 -43.08
N THR A 457 46.35 21.88 -43.79
CA THR A 457 46.72 22.70 -44.94
C THR A 457 46.48 21.93 -46.24
N SER A 458 46.89 22.48 -47.38
CA SER A 458 46.72 21.82 -48.68
C SER A 458 47.89 20.89 -49.07
N GLY A 459 48.84 20.65 -48.18
CA GLY A 459 49.96 19.72 -48.35
C GLY A 459 49.69 18.36 -47.68
N SER A 460 50.62 17.40 -47.82
CA SER A 460 50.53 16.16 -47.04
C SER A 460 50.78 16.47 -45.56
N ASP A 461 49.74 16.38 -44.76
CA ASP A 461 49.77 16.71 -43.34
C ASP A 461 49.95 15.46 -42.47
N PHE A 462 50.77 15.59 -41.43
CA PHE A 462 50.89 14.59 -40.36
C PHE A 462 50.69 15.30 -39.03
N ILE A 463 49.55 15.01 -38.39
CA ILE A 463 49.16 15.57 -37.09
C ILE A 463 48.81 14.41 -36.15
N ASP A 464 49.55 14.34 -35.05
CA ASP A 464 49.28 13.47 -33.91
C ASP A 464 49.08 14.39 -32.69
N ALA A 465 47.82 14.58 -32.26
CA ALA A 465 47.46 15.53 -31.21
C ALA A 465 47.85 15.06 -29.79
N SER A 466 48.27 13.80 -29.64
CA SER A 466 48.77 13.20 -28.41
C SER A 466 47.72 13.04 -27.30
N GLY A 467 47.39 14.05 -26.50
CA GLY A 467 46.33 13.92 -25.50
C GLY A 467 45.75 15.24 -25.01
N GLY A 468 44.61 15.17 -24.34
CA GLY A 468 43.74 16.34 -24.14
C GLY A 468 42.46 16.17 -24.95
N ASN A 469 41.54 17.14 -24.86
CA ASN A 469 40.35 17.16 -25.72
C ASN A 469 40.61 18.14 -26.85
N ASP A 470 41.08 17.61 -27.98
CA ASP A 470 41.63 18.36 -29.09
C ASP A 470 40.63 18.53 -30.22
N THR A 471 40.85 19.53 -31.08
CA THR A 471 40.03 19.73 -32.28
C THR A 471 40.91 19.82 -33.51
N ILE A 472 40.65 18.98 -34.51
CA ILE A 472 41.29 19.07 -35.83
C ILE A 472 40.25 19.53 -36.86
N VAL A 473 40.56 20.65 -37.52
CA VAL A 473 39.70 21.25 -38.55
C VAL A 473 40.32 21.12 -39.93
N THR A 474 39.55 20.66 -40.91
CA THR A 474 39.97 20.59 -42.32
C THR A 474 38.81 20.90 -43.28
N THR A 475 39.14 21.01 -44.57
CA THR A 475 38.15 21.16 -45.64
C THR A 475 38.31 20.02 -46.65
N PHE A 476 37.24 19.68 -47.36
CA PHE A 476 37.28 18.64 -48.40
C PHE A 476 38.31 18.92 -49.49
N ALA A 477 38.61 20.19 -49.77
CA ALA A 477 39.62 20.61 -50.74
C ALA A 477 41.06 20.47 -50.22
N ASN A 478 41.24 20.49 -48.90
CA ASN A 478 42.55 20.39 -48.26
C ASN A 478 42.97 18.94 -48.03
N LEU A 479 42.03 18.00 -47.91
CA LEU A 479 42.33 16.57 -47.79
C LEU A 479 43.11 16.03 -49.01
N GLN A 480 44.32 15.53 -48.77
CA GLN A 480 45.22 14.92 -49.75
C GLN A 480 45.48 13.44 -49.45
N GLN A 481 45.98 12.74 -50.48
CA GLN A 481 46.51 11.38 -50.30
C GLN A 481 47.72 11.41 -49.35
N ASN A 482 47.72 10.52 -48.35
CA ASN A 482 48.69 10.36 -47.27
C ASN A 482 48.57 11.31 -46.07
N ASP A 483 47.51 12.10 -45.98
CA ASP A 483 47.23 12.83 -44.75
C ASP A 483 46.99 11.86 -43.59
N THR A 484 47.55 12.15 -42.42
CA THR A 484 47.36 11.37 -41.19
C THR A 484 46.96 12.30 -40.05
N PHE A 485 45.79 12.06 -39.48
CA PHE A 485 45.22 12.80 -38.36
C PHE A 485 44.89 11.83 -37.22
N SER A 486 45.45 12.09 -36.03
CA SER A 486 45.11 11.35 -34.82
C SER A 486 44.73 12.34 -33.70
N GLY A 487 43.56 12.16 -33.08
CA GLY A 487 43.15 12.93 -31.90
C GLY A 487 43.97 12.56 -30.65
N GLY A 488 44.32 11.27 -30.54
CA GLY A 488 45.17 10.80 -29.46
C GLY A 488 44.33 10.30 -28.28
N ALA A 489 44.62 10.76 -27.07
CA ALA A 489 43.92 10.35 -25.85
C ALA A 489 43.09 11.51 -25.26
N GLY A 490 41.79 11.33 -25.22
CA GLY A 490 40.84 12.29 -24.66
C GLY A 490 39.50 12.17 -25.37
N THR A 491 38.71 13.26 -25.39
CA THR A 491 37.51 13.36 -26.23
C THR A 491 37.77 14.37 -27.33
N ASP A 492 38.05 13.87 -28.53
CA ASP A 492 38.59 14.67 -29.62
C ASP A 492 37.54 14.94 -30.71
N THR A 493 37.60 16.13 -31.29
CA THR A 493 36.67 16.59 -32.33
C THR A 493 37.33 16.70 -33.70
N PHE A 494 36.76 16.04 -34.70
CA PHE A 494 37.13 16.22 -36.10
C PHE A 494 36.08 17.05 -36.84
N ILE A 495 36.46 18.21 -37.34
CA ILE A 495 35.59 19.10 -38.12
C ILE A 495 36.00 19.07 -39.59
N LEU A 496 35.10 18.60 -40.45
CA LEU A 496 35.28 18.61 -41.90
C LEU A 496 34.26 19.53 -42.55
N SER A 497 34.74 20.46 -43.37
CA SER A 497 33.87 21.42 -44.05
C SER A 497 33.97 21.42 -45.57
N GLY A 498 32.89 21.87 -46.23
CA GLY A 498 32.75 21.89 -47.69
C GLY A 498 32.36 20.52 -48.26
N GLY A 499 32.43 20.34 -49.58
CA GLY A 499 31.92 19.14 -50.26
C GLY A 499 30.92 19.52 -51.37
N THR A 500 30.49 18.53 -52.15
CA THR A 500 29.50 18.69 -53.23
C THR A 500 28.58 17.48 -53.23
N SER A 501 27.35 17.62 -53.73
CA SER A 501 26.35 16.52 -53.75
C SER A 501 26.77 15.23 -54.47
N SER A 502 27.93 15.20 -55.14
CA SER A 502 28.53 13.99 -55.70
C SER A 502 29.42 13.20 -54.73
N ASN A 503 29.70 13.77 -53.56
CA ASN A 503 30.54 13.16 -52.54
C ASN A 503 29.71 12.22 -51.65
N THR A 504 30.31 11.09 -51.31
CA THR A 504 29.79 10.13 -50.31
C THR A 504 30.92 9.82 -49.32
N ILE A 505 30.65 9.93 -48.03
CA ILE A 505 31.63 9.62 -46.98
C ILE A 505 31.10 8.48 -46.12
N THR A 506 31.99 7.57 -45.72
CA THR A 506 31.71 6.65 -44.62
C THR A 506 32.62 6.99 -43.44
N ILE A 507 32.02 7.30 -42.30
CA ILE A 507 32.70 7.52 -41.02
C ILE A 507 32.40 6.31 -40.15
N ASN A 508 33.44 5.61 -39.69
CA ASN A 508 33.28 4.42 -38.88
C ASN A 508 34.23 4.47 -37.68
N LEU A 509 33.67 4.88 -36.54
CA LEU A 509 34.41 5.05 -35.29
C LEU A 509 34.78 3.71 -34.66
N ALA A 510 34.03 2.65 -34.95
CA ALA A 510 34.36 1.29 -34.52
C ALA A 510 35.66 0.73 -35.14
N THR A 511 36.25 1.40 -36.14
CA THR A 511 37.54 1.01 -36.71
C THR A 511 38.72 1.74 -36.05
N SER A 512 39.72 0.98 -35.61
CA SER A 512 40.99 1.53 -35.09
C SER A 512 41.96 1.97 -36.19
N SER A 513 41.65 1.67 -37.46
CA SER A 513 42.47 2.06 -38.61
C SER A 513 41.60 2.76 -39.65
N ASN A 514 41.78 4.09 -39.73
CA ASN A 514 41.11 5.00 -40.64
C ASN A 514 39.58 5.08 -40.50
N GLN A 515 39.14 5.93 -39.57
CA GLN A 515 37.75 6.25 -39.29
C GLN A 515 37.05 7.03 -40.43
N LEU A 516 37.78 7.58 -41.43
CA LEU A 516 37.21 8.36 -42.54
C LEU A 516 37.48 7.68 -43.91
N GLN A 517 36.43 7.26 -44.60
CA GLN A 517 36.49 6.54 -45.88
C GLN A 517 35.69 7.25 -46.98
N GLY A 518 36.03 7.01 -48.25
CA GLY A 518 35.42 7.68 -49.41
C GLY A 518 36.21 8.87 -49.97
N ILE A 519 37.30 9.27 -49.29
CA ILE A 519 38.25 10.30 -49.71
C ILE A 519 39.64 9.64 -49.79
N GLY A 520 40.42 9.91 -50.85
CA GLY A 520 41.62 9.13 -51.20
C GLY A 520 42.67 9.05 -50.08
N SER A 521 42.84 7.86 -49.48
CA SER A 521 43.90 7.44 -48.53
C SER A 521 44.35 8.48 -47.49
N THR A 522 43.44 9.28 -46.96
CA THR A 522 43.61 9.97 -45.66
C THR A 522 43.44 8.92 -44.55
N THR A 523 44.20 9.02 -43.47
CA THR A 523 44.03 8.21 -42.26
C THR A 523 43.56 9.09 -41.11
N VAL A 524 42.34 8.90 -40.64
CA VAL A 524 41.79 9.55 -39.42
C VAL A 524 41.66 8.51 -38.31
N SER A 525 42.04 8.82 -37.07
CA SER A 525 41.98 7.85 -35.97
C SER A 525 41.82 8.55 -34.62
N ASN A 526 41.21 7.86 -33.66
CA ASN A 526 41.03 8.32 -32.27
C ASN A 526 40.27 9.66 -32.19
N PHE A 527 39.03 9.66 -32.67
CA PHE A 527 38.07 10.77 -32.52
C PHE A 527 36.72 10.22 -32.10
N GLU A 528 36.06 10.89 -31.16
CA GLU A 528 34.74 10.57 -30.60
C GLU A 528 33.65 11.53 -31.11
N ILE A 529 34.04 12.72 -31.58
CA ILE A 529 33.10 13.73 -32.10
C ILE A 529 33.43 14.06 -33.55
N PHE A 530 32.46 13.93 -34.44
CA PHE A 530 32.59 14.36 -35.84
C PHE A 530 31.54 15.41 -36.18
N LYS A 531 31.98 16.49 -36.84
CA LYS A 531 31.10 17.58 -37.30
C LYS A 531 31.34 17.89 -38.77
N LEU A 532 30.29 17.78 -39.57
CA LEU A 532 30.32 18.07 -41.00
C LEU A 532 29.69 19.43 -41.30
N GLU A 533 30.50 20.49 -41.26
CA GLU A 533 30.00 21.84 -41.44
C GLU A 533 29.89 22.22 -42.93
N HIS A 534 28.67 22.57 -43.38
CA HIS A 534 28.40 22.89 -44.79
C HIS A 534 28.76 21.77 -45.77
N PHE A 535 28.76 20.52 -45.31
CA PHE A 535 28.88 19.37 -46.20
C PHE A 535 27.61 19.21 -47.02
N VAL A 536 27.77 18.85 -48.28
CA VAL A 536 26.66 18.55 -49.19
C VAL A 536 27.02 17.21 -49.83
N GLY A 537 26.25 16.15 -49.60
CA GLY A 537 26.53 14.77 -50.02
C GLY A 537 26.04 13.77 -48.99
N ASN A 538 25.96 12.49 -49.34
CA ASN A 538 25.44 11.47 -48.42
C ASN A 538 26.53 10.95 -47.48
N VAL A 539 26.15 10.70 -46.24
CA VAL A 539 27.02 10.24 -45.17
C VAL A 539 26.52 8.91 -44.61
N THR A 540 27.45 7.99 -44.35
CA THR A 540 27.18 6.83 -43.52
C THR A 540 28.05 6.90 -42.28
N PHE A 541 27.44 7.00 -41.10
CA PHE A 541 28.12 7.02 -39.82
C PHE A 541 27.88 5.70 -39.06
N THR A 542 28.91 5.22 -38.38
CA THR A 542 28.82 4.12 -37.42
C THR A 542 29.63 4.50 -36.19
N GLY A 543 28.95 4.63 -35.06
CA GLY A 543 29.56 4.95 -33.77
C GLY A 543 30.24 3.75 -33.12
N THR A 544 30.46 3.87 -31.82
CA THR A 544 31.23 3.00 -30.97
C THR A 544 30.31 2.32 -29.93
N SER A 545 30.87 1.94 -28.79
CA SER A 545 30.10 1.45 -27.65
C SER A 545 30.04 2.48 -26.51
N GLY A 546 30.47 3.72 -26.77
CA GLY A 546 30.37 4.82 -25.83
C GLY A 546 29.70 6.02 -26.51
N ASN A 547 29.40 7.04 -25.72
CA ASN A 547 28.64 8.20 -26.17
C ASN A 547 29.32 8.94 -27.34
N ASP A 548 28.67 8.94 -28.49
CA ASP A 548 29.13 9.58 -29.71
C ASP A 548 28.32 10.85 -29.99
N THR A 549 28.96 11.80 -30.67
CA THR A 549 28.28 13.01 -31.14
C THR A 549 28.56 13.22 -32.61
N PHE A 550 27.51 13.23 -33.42
CA PHE A 550 27.61 13.41 -34.86
C PHE A 550 26.69 14.51 -35.36
N VAL A 551 27.28 15.49 -36.03
CA VAL A 551 26.54 16.52 -36.77
C VAL A 551 26.79 16.29 -38.25
N SER A 552 25.75 15.88 -38.98
CA SER A 552 25.84 15.70 -40.42
C SER A 552 25.65 17.04 -41.18
N GLY A 553 25.44 16.95 -42.50
CA GLY A 553 25.28 18.09 -43.40
C GLY A 553 23.98 18.03 -44.19
N ALA A 554 24.01 18.49 -45.44
CA ALA A 554 22.92 18.24 -46.37
C ALA A 554 23.19 16.94 -47.14
N GLY A 555 22.20 16.08 -47.33
CA GLY A 555 22.36 14.75 -47.90
C GLY A 555 21.24 13.84 -47.44
N ASN A 556 21.15 12.64 -48.01
CA ASN A 556 20.36 11.58 -47.38
C ASN A 556 21.34 10.70 -46.61
N ASP A 557 21.37 10.87 -45.30
CA ASP A 557 22.39 10.33 -44.42
C ASP A 557 21.89 9.10 -43.67
N THR A 558 22.81 8.25 -43.23
CA THR A 558 22.52 7.03 -42.47
C THR A 558 23.43 6.98 -41.26
N LEU A 559 22.88 7.17 -40.06
CA LEU A 559 23.61 7.29 -38.81
C LEU A 559 23.22 6.14 -37.88
N ASN A 560 24.20 5.36 -37.41
CA ASN A 560 24.02 4.36 -36.35
C ASN A 560 24.90 4.72 -35.14
N GLY A 561 24.28 4.82 -33.97
CA GLY A 561 24.87 5.13 -32.66
C GLY A 561 25.76 4.03 -32.13
N GLY A 562 25.17 2.86 -31.93
CA GLY A 562 25.85 1.71 -31.34
C GLY A 562 25.43 1.53 -29.89
N LEU A 563 26.37 1.50 -28.95
CA LEU A 563 25.98 1.53 -27.53
C LEU A 563 26.40 2.88 -26.93
N GLY A 564 25.70 3.33 -25.90
CA GLY A 564 25.99 4.60 -25.23
C GLY A 564 24.92 5.63 -25.53
N ASN A 565 25.01 6.79 -24.88
CA ASN A 565 24.04 7.86 -25.06
C ASN A 565 24.53 8.80 -26.16
N ASP A 566 23.94 8.70 -27.33
CA ASP A 566 24.39 9.35 -28.55
C ASP A 566 23.62 10.64 -28.84
N ASN A 567 24.26 11.56 -29.56
CA ASN A 567 23.63 12.83 -29.96
C ASN A 567 23.85 13.10 -31.45
N PHE A 568 22.78 12.92 -32.24
CA PHE A 568 22.81 12.98 -33.70
C PHE A 568 21.93 14.08 -34.27
N TYR A 569 22.47 14.74 -35.30
CA TYR A 569 21.76 15.73 -36.12
C TYR A 569 21.90 15.36 -37.61
N GLY A 570 20.79 14.98 -38.25
CA GLY A 570 20.72 14.55 -39.66
C GLY A 570 20.91 15.70 -40.64
N GLY A 571 20.31 16.86 -40.37
CA GLY A 571 20.56 18.08 -41.12
C GLY A 571 19.51 18.34 -42.20
N SER A 572 19.83 18.16 -43.48
CA SER A 572 18.85 18.40 -44.56
C SER A 572 18.88 17.32 -45.61
N GLY A 573 17.73 16.72 -45.89
CA GLY A 573 17.51 15.60 -46.80
C GLY A 573 16.68 14.55 -46.09
N ASN A 574 16.56 13.35 -46.68
CA ASN A 574 15.81 12.28 -46.03
C ASN A 574 16.78 11.34 -45.34
N ASP A 575 16.88 11.48 -44.03
CA ASP A 575 17.88 10.85 -43.20
C ASP A 575 17.34 9.58 -42.51
N THR A 576 18.26 8.70 -42.13
CA THR A 576 17.96 7.49 -41.34
C THR A 576 18.85 7.49 -40.11
N LEU A 577 18.27 7.72 -38.95
CA LEU A 577 18.93 7.78 -37.66
C LEU A 577 18.53 6.57 -36.82
N ASN A 578 19.52 5.89 -36.24
CA ASN A 578 19.34 4.78 -35.31
C ASN A 578 20.24 5.01 -34.09
N GLY A 579 19.65 5.17 -32.91
CA GLY A 579 20.37 5.33 -31.63
C GLY A 579 20.96 4.01 -31.12
N ASP A 580 20.27 2.90 -31.35
CA ASP A 580 20.57 1.56 -30.85
C ASP A 580 20.37 1.40 -29.33
N ALA A 581 21.37 1.48 -28.46
CA ALA A 581 21.14 1.26 -27.02
C ALA A 581 21.81 2.33 -26.16
N GLY A 582 21.03 2.97 -25.31
CA GLY A 582 21.41 4.12 -24.50
C GLY A 582 20.26 5.11 -24.47
N ASN A 583 20.44 6.24 -23.79
CA ASN A 583 19.46 7.33 -23.82
C ASN A 583 19.91 8.35 -24.86
N ASP A 584 19.33 8.29 -26.05
CA ASP A 584 19.80 8.97 -27.25
C ASP A 584 19.04 10.27 -27.51
N GLN A 585 19.71 11.23 -28.16
CA GLN A 585 19.11 12.46 -28.66
C GLN A 585 19.25 12.50 -30.18
N LEU A 586 18.13 12.40 -30.89
CA LEU A 586 18.09 12.24 -32.34
C LEU A 586 17.23 13.34 -32.99
N ASP A 587 17.85 14.19 -33.82
CA ASP A 587 17.18 15.23 -34.61
C ASP A 587 17.38 14.97 -36.11
N GLY A 588 16.29 14.70 -36.83
CA GLY A 588 16.29 14.44 -38.28
C GLY A 588 16.67 15.68 -39.08
N GLY A 589 16.03 16.82 -38.76
CA GLY A 589 16.33 18.10 -39.36
C GLY A 589 15.30 18.52 -40.40
N ALA A 590 15.62 18.48 -41.68
CA ALA A 590 14.70 18.94 -42.72
C ALA A 590 14.59 17.92 -43.84
N GLY A 591 13.41 17.37 -44.08
CA GLY A 591 13.15 16.35 -45.09
C GLY A 591 12.17 15.33 -44.54
N ASN A 592 12.11 14.12 -45.10
CA ASN A 592 11.26 13.07 -44.53
C ASN A 592 12.17 12.01 -43.94
N ASP A 593 12.29 12.00 -42.63
CA ASP A 593 13.29 11.27 -41.88
C ASP A 593 12.73 9.99 -41.25
N PHE A 594 13.60 9.00 -41.07
CA PHE A 594 13.32 7.79 -40.32
C PHE A 594 14.22 7.78 -39.07
N ILE A 595 13.62 7.84 -37.90
CA ILE A 595 14.33 7.92 -36.62
C ILE A 595 13.90 6.75 -35.74
N TYR A 596 14.88 5.95 -35.32
CA TYR A 596 14.71 4.85 -34.36
C TYR A 596 15.60 5.10 -33.14
N GLY A 597 15.00 5.22 -31.95
CA GLY A 597 15.72 5.38 -30.68
C GLY A 597 16.46 4.11 -30.30
N GLY A 598 15.71 3.03 -30.08
CA GLY A 598 16.22 1.72 -29.76
C GLY A 598 15.87 1.34 -28.32
N ALA A 599 16.86 1.11 -27.47
CA ALA A 599 16.65 0.75 -26.07
C ALA A 599 17.20 1.81 -25.14
N GLY A 600 16.36 2.36 -24.28
CA GLY A 600 16.68 3.44 -23.34
C GLY A 600 15.58 4.49 -23.34
N ASN A 601 15.84 5.64 -22.72
CA ASN A 601 14.89 6.74 -22.71
C ASN A 601 15.35 7.79 -23.72
N ASP A 602 14.77 7.75 -24.92
CA ASP A 602 15.25 8.49 -26.07
C ASP A 602 14.46 9.77 -26.33
N GLN A 603 15.10 10.75 -26.97
CA GLN A 603 14.49 12.01 -27.41
C GLN A 603 14.54 12.08 -28.93
N LEU A 604 13.38 12.02 -29.56
CA LEU A 604 13.23 11.95 -31.01
C LEU A 604 12.52 13.20 -31.53
N GLN A 605 13.18 13.90 -32.45
CA GLN A 605 12.64 15.07 -33.13
C GLN A 605 12.84 14.94 -34.64
N GLY A 606 11.73 14.87 -35.39
CA GLY A 606 11.76 14.88 -36.86
C GLY A 606 12.15 16.24 -37.44
N SER A 607 11.69 17.31 -36.78
CA SER A 607 11.78 18.69 -37.27
C SER A 607 10.98 18.86 -38.57
N ALA A 608 11.48 19.59 -39.57
CA ALA A 608 10.65 19.99 -40.71
C ALA A 608 10.47 18.82 -41.70
N GLY A 609 9.32 18.15 -41.66
CA GLY A 609 9.20 16.92 -42.43
C GLY A 609 7.84 16.28 -42.47
N ASN A 610 7.80 15.10 -43.06
CA ASN A 610 6.81 14.09 -42.68
C ASN A 610 7.64 12.90 -42.17
N ASP A 611 7.81 12.81 -40.87
CA ASP A 611 8.83 11.95 -40.28
C ASP A 611 8.23 10.68 -39.68
N THR A 612 9.05 9.64 -39.57
CA THR A 612 8.70 8.41 -38.86
C THR A 612 9.57 8.30 -37.62
N LEU A 613 8.94 8.37 -36.45
CA LEU A 613 9.61 8.32 -35.15
C LEU A 613 9.25 7.02 -34.44
N ILE A 614 10.26 6.27 -34.01
CA ILE A 614 10.12 4.98 -33.34
C ILE A 614 11.03 5.01 -32.11
N GLY A 615 10.47 5.06 -30.91
CA GLY A 615 11.21 5.13 -29.64
C GLY A 615 11.85 3.80 -29.34
N GLY A 616 11.05 2.79 -29.01
CA GLY A 616 11.51 1.42 -28.85
C GLY A 616 11.21 0.87 -27.46
N ASP A 617 12.24 0.49 -26.70
CA ASP A 617 12.10 0.02 -25.31
C ASP A 617 12.54 1.13 -24.35
N GLY A 618 11.68 1.56 -23.44
CA GLY A 618 11.99 2.57 -22.42
C GLY A 618 11.01 3.73 -22.46
N ASN A 619 11.25 4.79 -21.68
CA ASN A 619 10.35 5.95 -21.64
C ASN A 619 10.84 7.01 -22.62
N ASP A 620 10.21 7.08 -23.78
CA ASP A 620 10.65 7.90 -24.90
C ASP A 620 9.89 9.23 -24.99
N SER A 621 10.54 10.22 -25.62
CA SER A 621 9.96 11.54 -25.85
C SER A 621 10.01 11.93 -27.31
N TYR A 622 8.86 12.33 -27.84
CA TYR A 622 8.65 12.72 -29.23
C TYR A 622 8.32 14.20 -29.34
N TYR A 623 8.93 14.88 -30.30
CA TYR A 623 8.53 16.22 -30.70
C TYR A 623 7.85 16.19 -32.07
N VAL A 624 6.57 16.58 -32.11
CA VAL A 624 5.74 16.55 -33.32
C VAL A 624 5.38 17.97 -33.75
N ASP A 625 5.71 18.33 -34.98
CA ASP A 625 5.42 19.66 -35.53
C ASP A 625 4.76 19.66 -36.92
N ALA A 626 4.68 18.50 -37.57
CA ALA A 626 4.03 18.36 -38.86
C ALA A 626 2.93 17.30 -38.83
N VAL A 627 1.82 17.59 -39.54
CA VAL A 627 0.65 16.69 -39.61
C VAL A 627 1.00 15.35 -40.27
N GLY A 628 2.11 15.29 -41.02
CA GLY A 628 2.58 14.08 -41.66
C GLY A 628 3.48 13.19 -40.80
N ASP A 629 3.83 13.63 -39.58
CA ASP A 629 4.66 12.86 -38.67
C ASP A 629 3.88 11.67 -38.12
N SER A 630 4.56 10.52 -38.03
CA SER A 630 3.99 9.27 -37.52
C SER A 630 4.87 8.73 -36.41
N ILE A 631 4.26 8.48 -35.25
CA ILE A 631 4.90 7.75 -34.15
C ILE A 631 4.49 6.29 -34.25
N GLN A 632 5.45 5.39 -34.07
CA GLN A 632 5.18 3.96 -33.97
C GLN A 632 5.84 3.41 -32.71
N GLU A 633 5.02 2.95 -31.78
CA GLU A 633 5.47 2.31 -30.56
C GLU A 633 5.31 0.79 -30.58
N SER A 634 6.30 0.11 -30.00
CA SER A 634 6.23 -1.33 -29.76
C SER A 634 5.70 -1.60 -28.35
N SER A 635 5.07 -2.75 -28.11
CA SER A 635 4.27 -3.00 -26.89
C SER A 635 5.11 -3.28 -25.62
N THR A 636 6.31 -2.73 -25.48
CA THR A 636 7.30 -3.15 -24.47
C THR A 636 7.82 -2.01 -23.59
N GLY A 637 6.96 -1.54 -22.67
CA GLY A 637 7.38 -1.33 -21.27
C GLY A 637 7.81 0.07 -20.83
N GLY A 638 7.47 1.12 -21.58
CA GLY A 638 7.68 2.52 -21.23
C GLY A 638 6.42 3.27 -20.81
N ILE A 639 6.61 4.51 -20.37
CA ILE A 639 5.59 5.57 -20.38
C ILE A 639 6.10 6.64 -21.34
N ASP A 640 5.44 6.77 -22.47
CA ASP A 640 5.93 7.55 -23.60
C ASP A 640 5.22 8.89 -23.71
N THR A 641 5.98 9.91 -24.13
CA THR A 641 5.55 11.31 -24.08
C THR A 641 5.65 12.01 -25.42
N VAL A 642 4.53 12.52 -25.91
CA VAL A 642 4.44 13.30 -27.14
C VAL A 642 4.27 14.78 -26.81
N SER A 643 5.22 15.61 -27.23
CA SER A 643 5.10 17.07 -27.23
C SER A 643 4.69 17.56 -28.62
N ALA A 644 3.45 18.02 -28.78
CA ALA A 644 2.88 18.38 -30.08
C ALA A 644 2.64 19.89 -30.20
N SER A 645 3.20 20.51 -31.25
CA SER A 645 2.96 21.92 -31.59
C SER A 645 1.80 22.14 -32.59
N ILE A 646 1.10 21.05 -32.90
CA ILE A 646 -0.07 20.95 -33.78
C ILE A 646 -1.16 20.13 -33.06
N SER A 647 -2.39 20.14 -33.59
CA SER A 647 -3.40 19.20 -33.10
C SER A 647 -2.94 17.77 -33.37
N TYR A 648 -3.03 16.90 -32.37
CA TYR A 648 -2.50 15.54 -32.44
C TYR A 648 -3.47 14.53 -31.80
N SER A 649 -3.53 13.35 -32.42
CA SER A 649 -4.34 12.23 -31.96
C SER A 649 -3.47 10.99 -31.90
N PHE A 650 -3.48 10.29 -30.77
CA PHE A 650 -2.79 9.02 -30.65
C PHE A 650 -3.38 7.97 -31.59
N LEU A 651 -2.50 7.18 -32.19
CA LEU A 651 -2.84 6.03 -33.01
C LEU A 651 -2.26 4.78 -32.33
N GLY A 652 -3.10 3.77 -32.07
CA GLY A 652 -2.68 2.59 -31.29
C GLY A 652 -2.87 2.79 -29.78
N THR A 653 -2.31 1.92 -28.95
CA THR A 653 -2.62 1.82 -27.50
C THR A 653 -1.40 2.00 -26.58
N ASN A 654 -0.25 2.40 -27.12
CA ASN A 654 1.03 2.36 -26.40
C ASN A 654 1.63 3.77 -26.21
N LEU A 655 0.79 4.81 -26.26
CA LEU A 655 1.22 6.17 -25.96
C LEU A 655 0.35 6.67 -24.82
N GLU A 656 0.99 7.22 -23.78
CA GLU A 656 0.31 7.58 -22.54
C GLU A 656 0.22 9.10 -22.37
N ASN A 657 1.29 9.85 -22.61
CA ASN A 657 1.33 11.29 -22.28
C ASN A 657 1.31 12.17 -23.53
N LEU A 658 0.35 13.09 -23.64
CA LEU A 658 0.27 14.12 -24.68
C LEU A 658 0.38 15.51 -24.07
N TYR A 659 1.38 16.27 -24.50
CA TYR A 659 1.57 17.68 -24.14
C TYR A 659 1.39 18.57 -25.36
N LEU A 660 0.34 19.39 -25.35
CA LEU A 660 0.15 20.43 -26.34
C LEU A 660 1.05 21.61 -26.01
N ILE A 661 1.93 21.99 -26.94
CA ILE A 661 2.92 23.06 -26.75
C ILE A 661 2.67 24.25 -27.66
N GLY A 662 3.21 25.40 -27.28
CA GLY A 662 3.01 26.67 -27.98
C GLY A 662 1.73 27.38 -27.55
N ASN A 663 1.30 28.36 -28.35
CA ASN A 663 0.19 29.28 -28.01
C ASN A 663 -0.96 29.24 -29.04
N ASN A 664 -0.96 28.27 -29.95
CA ASN A 664 -2.02 28.12 -30.94
C ASN A 664 -3.16 27.29 -30.33
N ALA A 665 -4.39 27.57 -30.74
CA ALA A 665 -5.52 26.69 -30.44
C ALA A 665 -5.35 25.39 -31.23
N ILE A 666 -4.95 24.35 -30.52
CA ILE A 666 -4.71 22.99 -31.02
C ILE A 666 -5.45 22.00 -30.12
N ASP A 667 -5.72 20.82 -30.65
CA ASP A 667 -6.57 19.82 -29.98
C ASP A 667 -5.76 18.54 -29.70
N GLY A 668 -6.13 17.84 -28.63
CA GLY A 668 -5.49 16.61 -28.20
C GLY A 668 -6.49 15.46 -28.16
N THR A 669 -6.10 14.29 -28.62
CA THR A 669 -6.93 13.09 -28.51
C THR A 669 -6.06 11.91 -28.09
N GLY A 670 -6.47 11.26 -27.00
CA GLY A 670 -5.89 10.03 -26.47
C GLY A 670 -6.22 8.80 -27.31
N ASN A 671 -6.08 7.63 -26.71
CA ASN A 671 -6.36 6.33 -27.26
C ASN A 671 -7.20 5.49 -26.28
N ALA A 672 -7.03 4.16 -26.24
CA ALA A 672 -7.80 3.28 -25.36
C ALA A 672 -7.06 2.89 -24.05
N ALA A 673 -5.89 3.48 -23.82
CA ALA A 673 -5.11 3.33 -22.60
C ALA A 673 -5.28 4.57 -21.73
N ASN A 674 -4.93 4.46 -20.45
CA ASN A 674 -4.96 5.58 -19.50
C ASN A 674 -3.98 6.68 -19.95
N ASN A 675 -4.51 7.79 -20.42
CA ASN A 675 -3.75 8.90 -20.97
C ASN A 675 -3.65 10.07 -20.01
N TYR A 676 -2.51 10.77 -20.06
CA TYR A 676 -2.35 12.09 -19.48
C TYR A 676 -2.28 13.13 -20.60
N ILE A 677 -3.27 14.00 -20.70
CA ILE A 677 -3.36 15.01 -21.75
C ILE A 677 -3.33 16.40 -21.12
N LEU A 678 -2.30 17.20 -21.45
CA LEU A 678 -2.16 18.59 -21.02
C LEU A 678 -2.34 19.55 -22.20
N GLY A 679 -3.34 20.41 -22.07
CA GLY A 679 -3.59 21.56 -22.94
C GLY A 679 -2.54 22.67 -22.79
N ASN A 680 -2.62 23.65 -23.68
CA ASN A 680 -1.77 24.83 -23.64
C ASN A 680 -2.57 26.04 -23.12
N SER A 681 -2.09 27.26 -23.37
CA SER A 681 -2.77 28.48 -22.89
C SER A 681 -3.83 29.03 -23.86
N ALA A 682 -4.22 28.25 -24.86
CA ALA A 682 -5.23 28.60 -25.84
C ALA A 682 -6.45 27.69 -25.66
N ILE A 683 -7.54 28.01 -26.35
CA ILE A 683 -8.74 27.16 -26.33
C ILE A 683 -8.41 25.81 -26.97
N ASN A 684 -8.50 24.73 -26.20
CA ASN A 684 -8.24 23.36 -26.59
C ASN A 684 -9.52 22.51 -26.53
N MET A 685 -9.64 21.54 -27.44
CA MET A 685 -10.53 20.40 -27.30
C MET A 685 -9.69 19.16 -26.99
N LEU A 686 -9.87 18.59 -25.80
CA LEU A 686 -9.17 17.41 -25.32
C LEU A 686 -10.15 16.24 -25.22
N SER A 687 -9.74 15.06 -25.66
CA SER A 687 -10.54 13.84 -25.54
C SER A 687 -9.68 12.64 -25.11
N GLY A 688 -10.07 11.94 -24.05
CA GLY A 688 -9.41 10.75 -23.53
C GLY A 688 -9.71 9.48 -24.35
N ASN A 689 -11.01 9.24 -24.57
CA ASN A 689 -11.63 8.07 -25.23
C ASN A 689 -11.91 6.90 -24.28
N GLU A 690 -11.15 5.80 -24.30
CA GLU A 690 -11.34 4.70 -23.36
C GLU A 690 -10.13 4.67 -22.41
N GLY A 691 -10.33 4.28 -21.16
CA GLY A 691 -9.25 4.26 -20.16
C GLY A 691 -9.57 5.21 -19.02
N ASN A 692 -8.76 5.16 -17.96
CA ASN A 692 -8.87 6.11 -16.86
C ASN A 692 -7.91 7.26 -17.13
N ASP A 693 -8.41 8.31 -17.75
CA ASP A 693 -7.64 9.40 -18.31
C ASP A 693 -7.50 10.57 -17.33
N THR A 694 -6.46 11.37 -17.51
CA THR A 694 -6.26 12.64 -16.81
C THR A 694 -6.11 13.76 -17.83
N LEU A 695 -7.10 14.64 -17.90
CA LEU A 695 -7.14 15.76 -18.82
C LEU A 695 -6.99 17.07 -18.04
N ASP A 696 -6.03 17.89 -18.43
CA ASP A 696 -5.84 19.25 -17.89
C ASP A 696 -5.91 20.26 -19.04
N GLY A 697 -6.92 21.13 -19.04
CA GLY A 697 -7.12 22.15 -20.08
C GLY A 697 -6.06 23.26 -20.05
N GLY A 698 -5.47 23.53 -18.88
CA GLY A 698 -4.51 24.60 -18.70
C GLY A 698 -5.19 25.97 -18.54
N ALA A 699 -5.09 26.82 -19.56
CA ALA A 699 -5.74 28.12 -19.53
C ALA A 699 -6.44 28.36 -20.85
N GLY A 700 -7.67 28.85 -20.82
CA GLY A 700 -8.47 28.85 -22.03
C GLY A 700 -9.93 28.68 -21.67
N ASN A 701 -10.78 28.57 -22.68
CA ASN A 701 -12.16 28.14 -22.47
C ASN A 701 -12.26 26.79 -23.14
N ASP A 702 -11.86 25.77 -22.42
CA ASP A 702 -11.49 24.47 -22.95
C ASP A 702 -12.69 23.53 -22.92
N LYS A 703 -12.61 22.49 -23.77
CA LYS A 703 -13.57 21.39 -23.74
C LYS A 703 -12.80 20.10 -23.49
N LEU A 704 -13.07 19.45 -22.36
CA LEU A 704 -12.49 18.18 -21.96
C LEU A 704 -13.58 17.09 -22.03
N ASP A 705 -13.25 15.97 -22.65
CA ASP A 705 -14.12 14.82 -22.87
C ASP A 705 -13.38 13.54 -22.44
N GLY A 706 -13.61 13.06 -21.22
CA GLY A 706 -12.93 11.89 -20.65
C GLY A 706 -13.21 10.65 -21.49
N GLY A 707 -14.49 10.31 -21.63
CA GLY A 707 -14.97 9.22 -22.46
C GLY A 707 -15.47 8.06 -21.61
N ALA A 708 -14.82 6.91 -21.65
CA ALA A 708 -15.20 5.73 -20.88
C ALA A 708 -14.06 5.30 -19.96
N GLY A 709 -14.35 5.19 -18.67
CA GLY A 709 -13.38 4.92 -17.62
C GLY A 709 -13.56 5.92 -16.48
N ASN A 710 -12.72 5.81 -15.44
CA ASN A 710 -12.77 6.74 -14.32
C ASN A 710 -11.78 7.87 -14.58
N ASP A 711 -12.29 9.00 -15.06
CA ASP A 711 -11.47 10.08 -15.58
C ASP A 711 -11.27 11.20 -14.56
N THR A 712 -10.18 11.95 -14.72
CA THR A 712 -9.90 13.17 -13.96
C THR A 712 -9.80 14.35 -14.91
N LEU A 713 -10.76 15.28 -14.80
CA LEU A 713 -10.88 16.45 -15.66
C LEU A 713 -10.62 17.73 -14.86
N ASN A 714 -9.55 18.44 -15.21
CA ASN A 714 -9.23 19.76 -14.70
C ASN A 714 -9.34 20.79 -15.82
N GLY A 715 -10.36 21.65 -15.79
CA GLY A 715 -10.52 22.72 -16.78
C GLY A 715 -9.34 23.70 -16.74
N GLY A 716 -8.80 23.93 -15.55
CA GLY A 716 -7.85 25.00 -15.33
C GLY A 716 -8.55 26.36 -15.39
N SER A 717 -7.82 27.41 -15.77
CA SER A 717 -8.37 28.75 -15.74
C SER A 717 -9.19 29.09 -16.98
N GLY A 718 -10.46 29.41 -16.78
CA GLY A 718 -11.28 30.10 -17.77
C GLY A 718 -12.75 29.73 -17.65
N ILE A 719 -13.42 29.39 -18.75
CA ILE A 719 -14.80 28.91 -18.68
C ILE A 719 -14.87 27.64 -19.50
N ASP A 720 -14.91 26.52 -18.80
CA ASP A 720 -14.63 25.22 -19.37
C ASP A 720 -15.89 24.34 -19.45
N ILE A 721 -15.84 23.37 -20.37
CA ILE A 721 -16.84 22.32 -20.48
C ILE A 721 -16.14 21.00 -20.16
N LEU A 722 -16.57 20.35 -19.07
CA LEU A 722 -16.02 19.09 -18.61
C LEU A 722 -17.07 17.99 -18.83
N ILE A 723 -16.73 16.97 -19.61
CA ILE A 723 -17.58 15.83 -19.93
C ILE A 723 -16.84 14.57 -19.47
N GLY A 724 -17.26 13.96 -18.36
CA GLY A 724 -16.62 12.74 -17.81
C GLY A 724 -16.96 11.55 -18.68
N GLY A 725 -18.23 11.17 -18.72
CA GLY A 725 -18.75 10.19 -19.67
C GLY A 725 -19.32 8.96 -18.99
N ASP A 726 -18.74 7.78 -19.22
CA ASP A 726 -19.10 6.54 -18.54
C ASP A 726 -18.05 6.21 -17.48
N GLY A 727 -18.39 6.16 -16.19
CA GLY A 727 -17.44 5.80 -15.13
C GLY A 727 -17.66 6.60 -13.86
N ASN A 728 -16.70 6.56 -12.93
CA ASN A 728 -16.68 7.42 -11.76
C ASN A 728 -15.65 8.53 -11.98
N ASP A 729 -16.12 9.73 -12.24
CA ASP A 729 -15.29 10.82 -12.73
C ASP A 729 -14.99 11.88 -11.65
N ILE A 730 -13.86 12.55 -11.81
CA ILE A 730 -13.39 13.62 -10.94
C ILE A 730 -13.29 14.91 -11.72
N TYR A 731 -13.94 15.96 -11.22
CA TYR A 731 -13.94 17.29 -11.82
C TYR A 731 -13.27 18.31 -10.91
N TYR A 732 -12.36 19.11 -11.46
CA TYR A 732 -11.85 20.31 -10.79
C TYR A 732 -12.47 21.55 -11.41
N VAL A 733 -13.12 22.35 -10.57
CA VAL A 733 -13.81 23.58 -10.97
C VAL A 733 -13.20 24.79 -10.28
N ASP A 734 -12.74 25.75 -11.07
CA ASP A 734 -12.10 26.98 -10.59
C ASP A 734 -12.82 28.27 -11.02
N ASP A 735 -13.73 28.20 -11.99
CA ASP A 735 -14.63 29.29 -12.36
C ASP A 735 -16.10 28.88 -12.16
N ILE A 736 -16.91 29.83 -11.69
CA ILE A 736 -18.35 29.60 -11.42
C ILE A 736 -19.14 29.28 -12.70
N ASN A 737 -18.58 29.57 -13.88
CA ASN A 737 -19.23 29.34 -15.16
C ASN A 737 -18.77 28.03 -15.83
N ASP A 738 -17.89 27.26 -15.21
CA ASP A 738 -17.55 25.92 -15.69
C ASP A 738 -18.80 25.04 -15.72
N SER A 739 -18.90 24.20 -16.75
CA SER A 739 -20.06 23.36 -16.98
C SER A 739 -19.66 21.90 -17.03
N ILE A 740 -20.12 21.14 -16.05
CA ILE A 740 -20.04 19.67 -16.08
C ILE A 740 -21.22 19.11 -16.87
N GLN A 741 -20.96 18.15 -17.76
CA GLN A 741 -21.97 17.41 -18.51
C GLN A 741 -21.75 15.92 -18.32
N GLU A 742 -22.62 15.29 -17.53
CA GLU A 742 -22.64 13.84 -17.39
C GLU A 742 -23.63 13.19 -18.33
N THR A 743 -23.22 12.06 -18.92
CA THR A 743 -24.07 11.29 -19.84
C THR A 743 -24.58 9.98 -19.27
N ASP A 744 -23.93 9.42 -18.24
CA ASP A 744 -24.37 8.20 -17.58
C ASP A 744 -25.23 8.46 -16.32
N THR A 745 -25.86 7.41 -15.81
CA THR A 745 -26.62 7.35 -14.55
C THR A 745 -26.07 6.30 -13.58
N GLY A 746 -24.91 5.69 -13.87
CA GLY A 746 -24.35 4.55 -13.14
C GLY A 746 -23.03 4.78 -12.42
N GLY A 747 -22.41 5.96 -12.59
CA GLY A 747 -21.19 6.41 -11.91
C GLY A 747 -21.43 7.02 -10.53
N ILE A 748 -20.36 7.20 -9.76
CA ILE A 748 -20.31 8.06 -8.58
C ILE A 748 -19.30 9.17 -8.87
N ASP A 749 -19.80 10.35 -9.20
CA ASP A 749 -18.98 11.45 -9.70
C ASP A 749 -18.69 12.49 -8.62
N ILE A 750 -17.49 13.08 -8.64
CA ILE A 750 -17.02 13.99 -7.59
C ILE A 750 -16.55 15.32 -8.17
N VAL A 751 -17.07 16.43 -7.64
CA VAL A 751 -16.59 17.78 -7.93
C VAL A 751 -15.72 18.31 -6.80
N TYR A 752 -14.50 18.70 -7.14
CA TYR A 752 -13.64 19.53 -6.31
C TYR A 752 -13.76 20.99 -6.74
N ALA A 753 -14.46 21.79 -5.94
CA ALA A 753 -14.75 23.18 -6.28
C ALA A 753 -13.92 24.16 -5.43
N SER A 754 -13.24 25.11 -6.07
CA SER A 754 -12.56 26.23 -5.38
C SER A 754 -13.38 27.54 -5.40
N VAL A 755 -14.60 27.47 -5.95
CA VAL A 755 -15.61 28.53 -6.06
C VAL A 755 -16.95 28.06 -5.53
N ASN A 756 -17.93 28.97 -5.44
CA ASN A 756 -19.31 28.56 -5.22
C ASN A 756 -19.77 27.70 -6.40
N TYR A 757 -20.35 26.54 -6.14
CA TYR A 757 -20.75 25.64 -7.23
C TYR A 757 -22.06 24.89 -6.94
N THR A 758 -22.79 24.61 -8.01
CA THR A 758 -24.05 23.86 -7.98
C THR A 758 -23.88 22.64 -8.87
N LEU A 759 -24.12 21.45 -8.33
CA LEU A 759 -23.99 20.20 -9.06
C LEU A 759 -24.97 20.15 -10.24
N GLY A 760 -24.46 19.74 -11.40
CA GLY A 760 -25.28 19.39 -12.56
C GLY A 760 -26.08 18.12 -12.30
N THR A 761 -26.95 17.74 -13.22
CA THR A 761 -27.63 16.43 -13.16
C THR A 761 -26.63 15.29 -13.22
N ASN A 762 -26.92 14.18 -12.54
CA ASN A 762 -26.11 12.95 -12.50
C ASN A 762 -24.74 13.08 -11.84
N VAL A 763 -24.42 14.22 -11.20
CA VAL A 763 -23.18 14.36 -10.42
C VAL A 763 -23.49 14.15 -8.95
N ASP A 764 -22.81 13.23 -8.27
CA ASP A 764 -23.23 12.81 -6.93
C ASP A 764 -22.60 13.63 -5.82
N ASN A 765 -21.31 13.97 -5.91
CA ASN A 765 -20.59 14.47 -4.74
C ASN A 765 -19.90 15.80 -4.99
N ILE A 766 -19.77 16.60 -3.94
CA ILE A 766 -18.99 17.85 -3.96
C ILE A 766 -18.10 17.97 -2.72
N THR A 767 -16.85 18.37 -2.95
CA THR A 767 -15.91 18.79 -1.93
C THR A 767 -15.47 20.22 -2.20
N LEU A 768 -15.68 21.10 -1.23
CA LEU A 768 -15.22 22.48 -1.30
C LEU A 768 -13.74 22.55 -0.90
N LEU A 769 -12.94 23.22 -1.73
CA LEU A 769 -11.50 23.37 -1.55
C LEU A 769 -11.13 24.74 -0.99
N GLY A 770 -9.87 24.84 -0.55
CA GLY A 770 -9.26 26.09 -0.10
C GLY A 770 -9.78 26.58 1.25
N SER A 771 -9.58 27.88 1.52
CA SER A 771 -9.91 28.51 2.81
C SER A 771 -10.93 29.65 2.66
N ASN A 772 -11.52 29.83 1.49
CA ASN A 772 -12.53 30.86 1.26
C ASN A 772 -13.91 30.36 1.71
N ALA A 773 -14.76 31.26 2.20
CA ALA A 773 -16.17 30.95 2.45
C ALA A 773 -16.91 30.84 1.12
N ILE A 774 -16.94 29.61 0.59
CA ILE A 774 -17.67 29.21 -0.62
C ILE A 774 -18.80 28.25 -0.24
N ASN A 775 -19.77 28.08 -1.13
CA ASN A 775 -20.99 27.32 -0.89
C ASN A 775 -21.14 26.21 -1.92
N GLY A 776 -21.77 25.11 -1.51
CA GLY A 776 -22.12 23.98 -2.36
C GLY A 776 -23.63 23.84 -2.45
N THR A 777 -24.14 23.48 -3.62
CA THR A 777 -25.54 23.10 -3.81
C THR A 777 -25.58 21.78 -4.58
N GLY A 778 -26.23 20.76 -4.03
CA GLY A 778 -26.46 19.48 -4.67
C GLY A 778 -27.57 19.55 -5.73
N ASN A 779 -28.11 18.39 -6.09
CA ASN A 779 -29.11 18.22 -7.14
C ASN A 779 -30.32 17.41 -6.62
N SER A 780 -30.84 16.48 -7.41
CA SER A 780 -31.99 15.63 -7.02
C SER A 780 -31.58 14.19 -6.69
N ASN A 781 -30.28 13.89 -6.73
CA ASN A 781 -29.70 12.61 -6.36
C ASN A 781 -29.27 12.66 -4.90
N ASN A 782 -28.91 11.51 -4.34
CA ASN A 782 -28.32 11.43 -3.01
C ASN A 782 -26.89 11.97 -3.05
N ASN A 783 -26.65 13.17 -2.52
CA ASN A 783 -25.36 13.83 -2.60
C ASN A 783 -24.51 13.68 -1.34
N TYR A 784 -23.20 13.43 -1.51
CA TYR A 784 -22.23 13.63 -0.43
C TYR A 784 -21.57 15.01 -0.56
N MET A 785 -21.74 15.86 0.44
CA MET A 785 -21.27 17.24 0.45
C MET A 785 -20.29 17.47 1.60
N LEU A 786 -19.05 17.87 1.28
CA LEU A 786 -18.02 18.22 2.24
C LEU A 786 -17.62 19.70 2.12
N GLY A 787 -17.78 20.43 3.21
CA GLY A 787 -17.30 21.81 3.38
C GLY A 787 -15.78 21.90 3.56
N ASN A 788 -15.28 23.13 3.50
CA ASN A 788 -13.89 23.45 3.83
C ASN A 788 -13.79 24.01 5.26
N SER A 789 -12.64 24.57 5.64
CA SER A 789 -12.43 25.06 7.02
C SER A 789 -13.04 26.45 7.31
N SER A 790 -13.95 26.93 6.46
CA SER A 790 -14.57 28.25 6.54
C SER A 790 -16.09 28.09 6.58
N ALA A 791 -16.80 29.12 7.05
CA ALA A 791 -18.26 29.10 7.11
C ALA A 791 -18.88 28.92 5.70
N ASN A 792 -19.42 27.73 5.44
CA ASN A 792 -20.06 27.32 4.21
C ASN A 792 -21.59 27.25 4.38
N ILE A 793 -22.31 27.43 3.27
CA ILE A 793 -23.70 27.01 3.14
C ILE A 793 -23.70 25.79 2.22
N LEU A 794 -24.13 24.64 2.75
CA LEU A 794 -24.33 23.41 1.99
C LEU A 794 -25.83 23.17 1.84
N THR A 795 -26.30 23.04 0.61
CA THR A 795 -27.72 22.75 0.30
C THR A 795 -27.79 21.45 -0.48
N GLY A 796 -28.37 20.39 0.08
CA GLY A 796 -28.50 19.06 -0.52
C GLY A 796 -29.41 19.07 -1.74
N GLY A 797 -30.69 19.37 -1.55
CA GLY A 797 -31.68 19.48 -2.62
C GLY A 797 -32.84 18.53 -2.42
N ASP A 798 -33.09 17.67 -3.40
CA ASP A 798 -33.92 16.48 -3.21
C ASP A 798 -32.98 15.26 -3.14
N GLY A 799 -33.35 14.19 -2.44
CA GLY A 799 -32.50 13.02 -2.29
C GLY A 799 -32.20 12.76 -0.82
N ASN A 800 -31.51 11.67 -0.53
CA ASN A 800 -31.01 11.37 0.81
C ASN A 800 -29.56 11.83 0.90
N ASP A 801 -29.35 13.05 1.33
CA ASP A 801 -28.05 13.73 1.26
C ASP A 801 -27.23 13.55 2.55
N ILE A 802 -25.91 13.58 2.40
CA ILE A 802 -24.98 13.61 3.53
C ILE A 802 -24.23 14.95 3.49
N LEU A 803 -24.49 15.79 4.49
CA LEU A 803 -23.90 17.12 4.61
C LEU A 803 -22.92 17.16 5.78
N ASN A 804 -21.66 17.48 5.49
CA ASN A 804 -20.62 17.69 6.49
C ASN A 804 -19.97 19.06 6.28
N GLY A 805 -20.23 20.00 7.18
CA GLY A 805 -19.64 21.35 7.15
C GLY A 805 -18.12 21.36 7.33
N ALA A 806 -17.56 20.27 7.88
CA ALA A 806 -16.19 20.16 8.33
C ALA A 806 -15.90 21.06 9.54
N ALA A 807 -15.13 22.14 9.37
CA ALA A 807 -14.81 23.06 10.44
C ALA A 807 -15.27 24.44 10.04
N GLY A 808 -16.01 25.14 10.88
CA GLY A 808 -16.60 26.38 10.43
C GLY A 808 -17.73 26.78 11.34
N ASN A 809 -18.53 27.73 10.87
CA ASN A 809 -19.86 27.94 11.43
C ASN A 809 -20.78 27.78 10.23
N ASP A 810 -21.13 26.54 9.93
CA ASP A 810 -21.74 26.16 8.67
C ASP A 810 -23.26 26.21 8.75
N THR A 811 -23.91 26.35 7.60
CA THR A 811 -25.36 26.19 7.48
C THR A 811 -25.63 25.01 6.57
N LEU A 812 -26.21 23.95 7.12
CA LEU A 812 -26.52 22.71 6.41
C LEU A 812 -28.03 22.64 6.16
N ILE A 813 -28.41 22.49 4.90
CA ILE A 813 -29.80 22.49 4.42
C ILE A 813 -29.98 21.22 3.59
N GLY A 814 -30.58 20.17 4.13
CA GLY A 814 -30.78 18.89 3.46
C GLY A 814 -31.81 19.01 2.34
N GLY A 815 -33.08 19.27 2.70
CA GLY A 815 -34.14 19.47 1.74
C GLY A 815 -35.12 18.29 1.75
N ASN A 816 -35.51 17.75 0.60
CA ASN A 816 -36.48 16.64 0.59
C ASN A 816 -35.77 15.29 0.58
N GLY A 817 -36.05 14.42 1.54
CA GLY A 817 -35.53 13.06 1.61
C GLY A 817 -35.10 12.75 3.03
N ASN A 818 -34.33 11.68 3.22
CA ASN A 818 -33.77 11.33 4.53
C ASN A 818 -32.32 11.78 4.57
N ASP A 819 -32.07 12.93 5.17
CA ASP A 819 -30.78 13.58 5.16
C ASP A 819 -29.96 13.29 6.43
N ILE A 820 -28.64 13.32 6.29
CA ILE A 820 -27.68 13.12 7.37
C ILE A 820 -26.78 14.33 7.49
N TYR A 821 -26.73 14.89 8.69
CA TYR A 821 -25.93 16.07 9.04
C TYR A 821 -24.81 15.70 10.00
N TYR A 822 -23.58 16.04 9.64
CA TYR A 822 -22.44 16.02 10.57
C TYR A 822 -22.15 17.44 11.02
N VAL A 823 -22.32 17.70 12.32
CA VAL A 823 -22.23 19.04 12.89
C VAL A 823 -21.11 19.19 13.92
N ASP A 824 -20.45 20.34 13.89
CA ASP A 824 -19.45 20.77 14.85
C ASP A 824 -19.93 21.94 15.73
N ALA A 825 -19.02 22.80 16.21
CA ALA A 825 -19.36 23.91 17.08
C ALA A 825 -19.98 25.08 16.28
N ASN A 826 -21.23 25.41 16.59
CA ASN A 826 -21.96 26.56 16.02
C ASN A 826 -22.51 26.37 14.61
N ASP A 827 -22.49 25.14 14.09
CA ASP A 827 -23.25 24.78 12.90
C ASP A 827 -24.75 24.96 13.11
N ILE A 828 -25.43 25.30 12.01
CA ILE A 828 -26.88 25.46 11.95
C ILE A 828 -27.42 24.45 10.95
N VAL A 829 -28.26 23.53 11.44
CA VAL A 829 -29.10 22.68 10.58
C VAL A 829 -30.40 23.43 10.30
N ASN A 830 -30.77 23.56 9.04
CA ASN A 830 -32.01 24.22 8.63
C ASN A 830 -32.75 23.32 7.63
N GLU A 831 -33.57 22.41 8.16
CA GLU A 831 -34.39 21.53 7.36
C GLU A 831 -35.63 22.27 6.84
N ILE A 832 -35.73 22.36 5.51
CA ILE A 832 -36.78 23.08 4.79
C ILE A 832 -37.76 22.14 4.10
N GLY A 833 -37.38 20.88 3.88
CA GLY A 833 -38.29 19.83 3.46
C GLY A 833 -39.18 19.37 4.62
N THR A 834 -40.32 18.77 4.28
CA THR A 834 -41.26 18.23 5.28
C THR A 834 -41.53 16.74 5.03
N SER A 835 -40.69 16.10 4.23
CA SER A 835 -40.80 14.68 3.89
C SER A 835 -39.43 14.06 4.03
N GLY A 836 -39.31 13.13 4.96
CA GLY A 836 -38.00 12.65 5.36
C GLY A 836 -38.03 12.03 6.74
N THR A 837 -36.91 11.45 7.13
CA THR A 837 -36.55 11.20 8.52
C THR A 837 -35.08 11.56 8.63
N ASP A 838 -34.83 12.72 9.23
CA ASP A 838 -33.55 13.39 9.13
C ASP A 838 -32.72 13.18 10.39
N THR A 839 -31.40 13.08 10.21
CA THR A 839 -30.49 12.61 11.25
C THR A 839 -29.31 13.54 11.46
N VAL A 840 -29.08 13.94 12.70
CA VAL A 840 -27.91 14.75 13.09
C VAL A 840 -26.94 13.90 13.91
N PHE A 841 -25.68 13.86 13.48
CA PHE A 841 -24.54 13.38 14.25
C PHE A 841 -23.77 14.56 14.83
N ALA A 842 -23.81 14.73 16.14
CA ALA A 842 -23.20 15.85 16.83
C ALA A 842 -22.02 15.42 17.71
N SER A 843 -20.89 16.11 17.57
CA SER A 843 -19.70 15.91 18.42
C SER A 843 -19.66 16.84 19.66
N LEU A 844 -20.60 17.78 19.71
CA LEU A 844 -20.84 18.75 20.78
C LEU A 844 -22.35 18.82 21.07
N SER A 845 -22.72 19.46 22.19
CA SER A 845 -24.13 19.62 22.56
C SER A 845 -24.95 20.30 21.46
N PHE A 846 -26.12 19.74 21.15
CA PHE A 846 -26.92 20.18 20.00
C PHE A 846 -28.42 20.20 20.31
N THR A 847 -29.14 21.11 19.65
CA THR A 847 -30.60 21.22 19.70
C THR A 847 -31.13 21.07 18.29
N LEU A 848 -32.04 20.11 18.08
CA LEU A 848 -32.64 19.88 16.77
C LEU A 848 -33.46 21.09 16.33
N SER A 849 -33.29 21.49 15.07
CA SER A 849 -34.18 22.43 14.40
C SER A 849 -35.51 21.76 14.05
N ASP A 850 -36.54 22.55 13.71
CA ASP A 850 -37.81 22.02 13.21
C ASP A 850 -37.59 21.04 12.04
N ASN A 851 -38.45 20.02 11.94
CA ASN A 851 -38.44 18.97 10.90
C ASN A 851 -37.24 18.00 10.91
N VAL A 852 -36.49 17.93 12.02
CA VAL A 852 -35.44 16.91 12.19
C VAL A 852 -35.84 15.94 13.29
N GLU A 853 -35.77 14.63 13.04
CA GLU A 853 -36.28 13.62 13.96
C GLU A 853 -35.18 12.99 14.83
N ASN A 854 -34.01 12.70 14.26
CA ASN A 854 -33.00 11.88 14.95
C ASN A 854 -31.76 12.69 15.35
N LEU A 855 -31.27 12.47 16.57
CA LEU A 855 -30.03 13.04 17.10
C LEU A 855 -29.15 11.96 17.73
N TYR A 856 -27.91 11.85 17.26
CA TYR A 856 -26.89 10.98 17.82
C TYR A 856 -25.74 11.82 18.38
N LEU A 857 -25.50 11.69 19.69
CA LEU A 857 -24.40 12.36 20.37
C LEU A 857 -23.13 11.51 20.32
N SER A 858 -22.00 12.17 20.11
CA SER A 858 -20.68 11.56 20.11
C SER A 858 -19.64 12.51 20.73
N GLY A 859 -18.41 12.02 20.91
CA GLY A 859 -17.29 12.88 21.33
C GLY A 859 -17.49 13.46 22.73
N ASN A 860 -17.57 14.80 22.83
CA ASN A 860 -17.72 15.52 24.10
C ASN A 860 -19.15 16.08 24.30
N ALA A 861 -20.11 15.66 23.48
CA ALA A 861 -21.47 16.17 23.52
C ALA A 861 -22.21 15.69 24.77
N VAL A 862 -22.46 16.61 25.71
CA VAL A 862 -23.16 16.27 26.96
C VAL A 862 -24.66 16.49 26.91
N ASN A 863 -25.17 17.33 25.99
CA ASN A 863 -26.60 17.67 25.93
C ASN A 863 -27.16 17.40 24.54
N GLY A 864 -28.33 16.76 24.47
CA GLY A 864 -29.13 16.63 23.24
C GLY A 864 -30.54 17.12 23.53
N THR A 865 -31.06 18.01 22.68
CA THR A 865 -32.43 18.54 22.83
C THR A 865 -33.19 18.33 21.52
N GLY A 866 -34.40 17.79 21.62
CA GLY A 866 -35.34 17.61 20.53
C GLY A 866 -36.01 18.91 20.09
N ASN A 867 -37.15 18.77 19.42
CA ASN A 867 -38.02 19.83 18.93
C ASN A 867 -39.49 19.48 19.27
N ALA A 868 -40.46 19.96 18.49
CA ALA A 868 -41.88 19.70 18.75
C ALA A 868 -42.46 18.46 18.01
N SER A 869 -41.60 17.69 17.35
CA SER A 869 -41.92 16.44 16.65
C SER A 869 -41.50 15.24 17.48
N ASN A 870 -41.92 14.03 17.09
CA ASN A 870 -41.44 12.80 17.72
C ASN A 870 -39.95 12.60 17.39
N ASN A 871 -39.08 12.74 18.39
CA ASN A 871 -37.65 12.64 18.24
C ASN A 871 -37.09 11.30 18.71
N TYR A 872 -36.02 10.84 18.05
CA TYR A 872 -35.18 9.73 18.52
C TYR A 872 -33.80 10.28 18.90
N ILE A 873 -33.51 10.34 20.19
CA ILE A 873 -32.27 10.96 20.71
C ILE A 873 -31.44 9.89 21.43
N THR A 874 -30.21 9.69 20.96
CA THR A 874 -29.28 8.71 21.52
C THR A 874 -28.03 9.39 22.05
N GLY A 875 -27.74 9.14 23.32
CA GLY A 875 -26.52 9.52 24.02
C GLY A 875 -25.32 8.65 23.67
N HIS A 876 -24.22 8.85 24.39
CA HIS A 876 -22.98 8.10 24.26
C HIS A 876 -22.60 7.46 25.60
N SER A 877 -21.50 6.71 25.69
CA SER A 877 -21.09 6.00 26.93
C SER A 877 -20.71 6.84 28.17
N GLY A 878 -20.91 8.15 28.13
CA GLY A 878 -20.65 9.05 29.26
C GLY A 878 -21.88 9.89 29.59
N VAL A 879 -21.88 10.58 30.73
CA VAL A 879 -23.05 11.34 31.25
C VAL A 879 -23.69 12.25 30.21
N ASN A 880 -24.96 12.00 29.90
CA ASN A 880 -25.79 12.73 28.96
C ASN A 880 -26.98 13.42 29.64
N PHE A 881 -27.39 14.56 29.07
CA PHE A 881 -28.63 15.28 29.39
C PHE A 881 -29.48 15.34 28.12
N LEU A 882 -30.49 14.50 28.04
CA LEU A 882 -31.36 14.35 26.87
C LEU A 882 -32.73 14.96 27.17
N PHE A 883 -33.22 15.82 26.29
CA PHE A 883 -34.51 16.51 26.43
C PHE A 883 -35.35 16.27 25.16
N GLY A 884 -36.54 15.68 25.28
CA GLY A 884 -37.46 15.44 24.16
C GLY A 884 -38.22 16.70 23.73
N GLU A 885 -38.77 17.42 24.72
CA GLU A 885 -39.61 18.63 24.59
C GLU A 885 -41.10 18.32 24.36
N ASP A 886 -41.65 18.52 23.16
CA ASP A 886 -43.03 18.16 22.82
C ASP A 886 -42.98 17.05 21.77
N GLY A 887 -43.74 15.96 21.92
CA GLY A 887 -43.66 14.85 20.96
C GLY A 887 -43.86 13.52 21.66
N ASN A 888 -43.96 12.42 20.92
CA ASN A 888 -43.80 11.10 21.50
C ASN A 888 -42.35 10.68 21.26
N ASP A 889 -41.47 11.01 22.19
CA ASP A 889 -40.04 10.93 22.01
C ASP A 889 -39.47 9.59 22.47
N THR A 890 -38.32 9.21 21.92
CA THR A 890 -37.52 8.09 22.41
C THR A 890 -36.14 8.59 22.77
N LEU A 891 -35.80 8.51 24.05
CA LEU A 891 -34.53 8.96 24.61
C LEU A 891 -33.72 7.74 25.09
N GLU A 892 -32.49 7.59 24.62
CA GLU A 892 -31.61 6.47 24.99
C GLU A 892 -30.27 7.01 25.53
N GLY A 893 -30.01 6.84 26.83
CA GLY A 893 -28.79 7.32 27.50
C GLY A 893 -27.54 6.49 27.16
N ASN A 894 -27.73 5.20 26.87
CA ASN A 894 -26.69 4.18 26.69
C ASN A 894 -25.88 3.87 27.95
N GLY A 895 -24.97 4.74 28.37
CA GLY A 895 -24.19 4.47 29.58
C GLY A 895 -23.60 5.72 30.18
N GLY A 896 -23.36 5.71 31.48
CA GLY A 896 -23.14 6.94 32.24
C GLY A 896 -24.30 7.15 33.21
N ASP A 897 -24.18 8.14 34.09
CA ASP A 897 -25.30 8.51 34.98
C ASP A 897 -26.12 9.60 34.28
N ASP A 898 -27.09 9.20 33.47
CA ASP A 898 -27.75 10.07 32.51
C ASP A 898 -28.98 10.78 33.10
N THR A 899 -29.39 11.88 32.47
CA THR A 899 -30.67 12.54 32.76
C THR A 899 -31.48 12.63 31.47
N LEU A 900 -32.62 11.95 31.46
CA LEU A 900 -33.55 11.91 30.33
C LEU A 900 -34.84 12.61 30.75
N ASP A 901 -35.27 13.61 29.99
CA ASP A 901 -36.49 14.39 30.21
C ASP A 901 -37.34 14.35 28.93
N GLY A 902 -38.42 13.59 28.93
CA GLY A 902 -39.32 13.40 27.78
C GLY A 902 -40.05 14.69 27.43
N GLY A 903 -40.80 15.23 28.39
CA GLY A 903 -41.49 16.50 28.27
C GLY A 903 -43.00 16.33 28.15
N ASN A 904 -43.60 16.72 27.03
CA ASN A 904 -45.02 16.50 26.76
C ASN A 904 -45.21 15.49 25.63
N GLY A 905 -46.11 14.54 25.85
CA GLY A 905 -46.46 13.47 24.93
C GLY A 905 -46.09 12.13 25.55
N ASN A 906 -46.25 11.05 24.77
CA ASN A 906 -46.06 9.70 25.30
C ASN A 906 -44.63 9.24 24.99
N ASP A 907 -43.75 9.36 25.97
CA ASP A 907 -42.32 9.23 25.77
C ASP A 907 -41.80 7.84 26.17
N SER A 908 -40.69 7.43 25.56
CA SER A 908 -39.97 6.20 25.86
C SER A 908 -38.55 6.52 26.32
N LEU A 909 -38.28 6.36 27.61
CA LEU A 909 -37.00 6.69 28.23
C LEU A 909 -36.24 5.41 28.56
N VAL A 910 -35.04 5.28 27.99
CA VAL A 910 -34.12 4.15 28.20
C VAL A 910 -32.84 4.69 28.83
N GLY A 911 -32.70 4.54 30.15
CA GLY A 911 -31.50 5.00 30.88
C GLY A 911 -30.22 4.33 30.36
N GLY A 912 -30.23 2.99 30.33
CA GLY A 912 -29.05 2.22 29.98
C GLY A 912 -28.15 2.00 31.21
N ALA A 913 -26.87 1.78 30.99
CA ALA A 913 -25.96 1.40 32.05
C ALA A 913 -25.56 2.60 32.93
N GLY A 914 -26.09 2.67 34.15
CA GLY A 914 -25.63 3.67 35.12
C GLY A 914 -26.59 3.90 36.28
N SER A 915 -26.55 5.11 36.83
CA SER A 915 -27.54 5.60 37.78
C SER A 915 -28.34 6.74 37.13
N ASP A 916 -29.38 6.37 36.38
CA ASP A 916 -30.05 7.32 35.51
C ASP A 916 -31.19 8.06 36.23
N THR A 917 -31.45 9.29 35.80
CA THR A 917 -32.63 10.05 36.19
C THR A 917 -33.55 10.20 34.98
N MET A 918 -34.74 9.61 35.04
CA MET A 918 -35.75 9.68 33.99
C MET A 918 -36.94 10.52 34.45
N ILE A 919 -37.39 11.43 33.58
CA ILE A 919 -38.50 12.34 33.80
C ILE A 919 -39.38 12.23 32.54
N GLY A 920 -40.55 11.60 32.63
CA GLY A 920 -41.46 11.45 31.48
C GLY A 920 -42.21 12.74 31.22
N GLY A 921 -42.94 13.24 32.23
CA GLY A 921 -43.55 14.56 32.18
C GLY A 921 -45.08 14.49 32.05
N ASN A 922 -45.64 14.97 30.95
CA ASN A 922 -47.08 14.84 30.69
C ASN A 922 -47.33 13.87 29.53
N GLY A 923 -47.95 12.75 29.79
CA GLY A 923 -48.40 11.79 28.80
C GLY A 923 -48.44 10.40 29.41
N ASP A 924 -48.69 9.39 28.60
CA ASP A 924 -48.57 7.99 29.02
C ASP A 924 -47.14 7.51 28.69
N ASP A 925 -46.24 7.57 29.67
CA ASP A 925 -44.80 7.37 29.44
C ASP A 925 -44.33 5.95 29.73
N ILE A 926 -43.23 5.55 29.10
CA ILE A 926 -42.59 4.24 29.26
C ILE A 926 -41.14 4.43 29.71
N TYR A 927 -40.82 3.83 30.84
CA TYR A 927 -39.48 3.84 31.44
C TYR A 927 -38.85 2.45 31.37
N TYR A 928 -37.62 2.37 30.87
CA TYR A 928 -36.81 1.15 30.93
C TYR A 928 -35.75 1.30 32.01
N VAL A 929 -35.88 0.48 33.05
CA VAL A 929 -35.00 0.48 34.24
C VAL A 929 -34.17 -0.79 34.23
N ASP A 930 -32.86 -0.64 34.16
CA ASP A 930 -31.93 -1.78 34.21
C ASP A 930 -31.18 -1.87 35.55
N SER A 931 -31.13 -0.77 36.30
CA SER A 931 -30.40 -0.68 37.55
C SER A 931 -31.30 -0.21 38.69
N ALA A 932 -31.05 -0.75 39.89
CA ALA A 932 -31.78 -0.34 41.09
C ALA A 932 -31.40 1.08 41.56
N SER A 933 -30.36 1.67 40.97
CA SER A 933 -29.97 3.06 41.18
C SER A 933 -30.71 4.04 40.29
N ASP A 934 -31.46 3.58 39.29
CA ASP A 934 -32.22 4.45 38.40
C ASP A 934 -33.37 5.09 39.17
N ILE A 935 -33.67 6.33 38.81
CA ILE A 935 -34.65 7.15 39.51
C ILE A 935 -35.60 7.77 38.52
N ILE A 936 -36.88 7.39 38.62
CA ILE A 936 -37.98 8.08 37.95
C ILE A 936 -38.48 9.23 38.84
N LYS A 937 -38.62 10.44 38.27
CA LYS A 937 -39.01 11.68 38.94
C LYS A 937 -39.91 12.53 38.05
N GLY A 938 -40.53 13.54 38.64
CA GLY A 938 -41.26 14.57 37.89
C GLY A 938 -42.73 14.25 37.67
N GLU A 939 -43.13 12.99 37.87
CA GLU A 939 -44.52 12.58 37.69
C GLU A 939 -45.52 13.28 38.62
N THR A 940 -46.71 13.50 38.07
CA THR A 940 -47.79 14.22 38.74
C THR A 940 -49.12 13.49 38.62
N SER A 941 -50.08 13.80 39.48
CA SER A 941 -51.43 13.23 39.41
C SER A 941 -52.22 13.57 38.12
N THR A 942 -51.63 14.34 37.21
CA THR A 942 -52.20 14.73 35.92
C THR A 942 -51.28 14.34 34.75
N GLY A 943 -50.18 13.62 34.99
CA GLY A 943 -49.16 13.23 34.00
C GLY A 943 -49.74 12.29 32.93
N GLY A 944 -50.28 11.15 33.34
CA GLY A 944 -50.98 10.22 32.47
C GLY A 944 -51.10 8.87 33.16
N ILE A 945 -50.99 7.77 32.41
CA ILE A 945 -50.87 6.42 32.93
C ILE A 945 -49.51 5.85 32.50
N ASP A 946 -48.61 5.70 33.46
CA ASP A 946 -47.21 5.41 33.16
C ASP A 946 -46.83 3.95 33.33
N ILE A 947 -45.80 3.53 32.60
CA ILE A 947 -45.31 2.15 32.56
C ILE A 947 -43.83 2.09 32.89
N VAL A 948 -43.47 1.30 33.90
CA VAL A 948 -42.08 0.90 34.16
C VAL A 948 -41.85 -0.52 33.69
N ARG A 949 -40.85 -0.70 32.83
CA ARG A 949 -40.30 -2.00 32.41
C ARG A 949 -38.97 -2.21 33.11
N ALA A 950 -38.95 -3.08 34.11
CA ALA A 950 -37.78 -3.24 34.98
C ALA A 950 -37.07 -4.59 34.75
N PHE A 951 -35.78 -4.55 34.45
CA PHE A 951 -34.90 -5.74 34.42
C PHE A 951 -34.33 -6.11 35.80
N THR A 952 -34.60 -5.29 36.81
CA THR A 952 -34.14 -5.42 38.20
C THR A 952 -35.31 -5.34 39.17
N SER A 953 -35.08 -5.65 40.45
CA SER A 953 -36.10 -5.40 41.48
C SER A 953 -36.33 -3.90 41.62
N TYR A 954 -37.60 -3.48 41.55
CA TYR A 954 -37.93 -2.06 41.50
C TYR A 954 -39.16 -1.70 42.34
N VAL A 955 -39.16 -0.48 42.87
CA VAL A 955 -40.25 0.11 43.65
C VAL A 955 -40.77 1.31 42.88
N LEU A 956 -42.06 1.32 42.54
CA LEU A 956 -42.65 2.43 41.81
C LEU A 956 -42.59 3.73 42.63
N PRO A 957 -42.14 4.86 42.06
CA PRO A 957 -42.28 6.16 42.70
C PRO A 957 -43.75 6.58 42.73
N THR A 958 -44.10 7.60 43.52
CA THR A 958 -45.46 8.15 43.55
C THR A 958 -45.92 8.60 42.16
N TYR A 959 -47.20 8.37 41.85
CA TYR A 959 -47.88 8.74 40.60
C TYR A 959 -47.50 7.92 39.36
N VAL A 960 -46.86 6.76 39.53
CA VAL A 960 -46.65 5.81 38.43
C VAL A 960 -47.52 4.57 38.67
N GLU A 961 -48.28 4.13 37.66
CA GLU A 961 -49.34 3.13 37.86
C GLU A 961 -48.89 1.71 37.53
N ASN A 962 -48.15 1.51 36.44
CA ASN A 962 -47.87 0.16 35.93
C ASN A 962 -46.40 -0.24 36.10
N LEU A 963 -46.16 -1.44 36.61
CA LEU A 963 -44.85 -2.08 36.67
C LEU A 963 -44.90 -3.43 35.97
N TYR A 964 -43.99 -3.66 35.02
CA TYR A 964 -43.78 -4.96 34.40
C TYR A 964 -42.33 -5.38 34.62
N LEU A 965 -42.16 -6.47 35.37
CA LEU A 965 -40.87 -7.12 35.53
C LEU A 965 -40.54 -7.89 34.24
N ILE A 966 -39.33 -7.71 33.73
CA ILE A 966 -38.86 -8.33 32.49
C ILE A 966 -37.48 -8.96 32.70
N GLY A 967 -36.97 -9.62 31.66
CA GLY A 967 -35.65 -10.26 31.70
C GLY A 967 -35.66 -11.67 32.31
N SER A 968 -34.46 -12.18 32.56
CA SER A 968 -34.20 -13.58 32.91
C SER A 968 -33.76 -13.82 34.36
N ASN A 969 -33.83 -12.78 35.20
CA ASN A 969 -33.51 -12.85 36.62
C ASN A 969 -34.77 -12.85 37.48
N ALA A 970 -34.73 -13.56 38.61
CA ALA A 970 -35.79 -13.48 39.61
C ALA A 970 -35.72 -12.11 40.30
N VAL A 971 -36.63 -11.22 39.91
CA VAL A 971 -36.74 -9.84 40.40
C VAL A 971 -38.03 -9.66 41.20
N ASN A 972 -38.24 -8.49 41.78
CA ASN A 972 -39.35 -8.22 42.69
C ASN A 972 -39.94 -6.86 42.37
N GLY A 973 -41.24 -6.72 42.51
CA GLY A 973 -41.98 -5.50 42.22
C GLY A 973 -42.68 -4.98 43.47
N THR A 974 -42.64 -3.68 43.68
CA THR A 974 -43.42 -3.02 44.74
C THR A 974 -44.10 -1.79 44.17
N GLY A 975 -45.41 -1.67 44.36
CA GLY A 975 -46.18 -0.50 43.98
C GLY A 975 -46.01 0.65 44.97
N ASN A 976 -46.92 1.62 44.88
CA ASN A 976 -46.91 2.86 45.64
C ASN A 976 -48.25 3.04 46.40
N ALA A 977 -48.83 4.24 46.39
CA ALA A 977 -50.09 4.54 47.07
C ALA A 977 -51.28 4.77 46.10
N SER A 978 -51.04 4.59 44.80
CA SER A 978 -52.02 4.65 43.70
C SER A 978 -52.56 3.25 43.42
N ASP A 979 -53.64 3.15 42.64
CA ASP A 979 -54.12 1.86 42.13
C ASP A 979 -53.12 1.31 41.09
N ASN A 980 -52.27 0.35 41.47
CA ASN A 980 -51.18 -0.15 40.65
C ASN A 980 -51.54 -1.41 39.85
N ASN A 981 -50.89 -1.60 38.70
CA ASN A 981 -50.92 -2.85 37.94
C ASN A 981 -49.50 -3.42 37.82
N ILE A 982 -49.25 -4.54 38.48
CA ILE A 982 -47.92 -5.12 38.65
C ILE A 982 -47.89 -6.51 38.01
N GLY A 983 -47.11 -6.65 36.93
CA GLY A 983 -46.85 -7.90 36.24
C GLY A 983 -45.46 -8.47 36.55
N ALA A 984 -45.41 -9.75 36.89
CA ALA A 984 -44.20 -10.55 37.06
C ALA A 984 -43.58 -10.99 35.71
N ASN A 985 -42.34 -11.49 35.79
CA ASN A 985 -41.74 -12.30 34.73
C ASN A 985 -41.97 -13.79 35.02
N SER A 986 -41.54 -14.67 34.11
CA SER A 986 -41.79 -16.12 34.22
C SER A 986 -40.90 -16.85 35.26
N LEU A 987 -40.49 -16.16 36.33
CA LEU A 987 -39.66 -16.68 37.43
C LEU A 987 -40.31 -16.34 38.76
N ALA A 988 -39.90 -17.01 39.84
CA ALA A 988 -40.41 -16.72 41.18
C ALA A 988 -40.11 -15.27 41.61
N ASN A 989 -41.15 -14.45 41.70
CA ASN A 989 -41.11 -13.04 42.09
C ASN A 989 -41.86 -12.80 43.41
N ASN A 990 -41.46 -11.75 44.13
CA ASN A 990 -42.29 -11.17 45.19
C ASN A 990 -42.89 -9.86 44.67
N LEU A 991 -44.22 -9.81 44.60
CA LEU A 991 -45.00 -8.65 44.20
C LEU A 991 -45.73 -8.08 45.41
N SER A 992 -45.61 -6.77 45.63
CA SER A 992 -46.35 -6.04 46.67
C SER A 992 -47.09 -4.85 46.08
N GLY A 993 -48.40 -4.75 46.29
CA GLY A 993 -49.24 -3.68 45.77
C GLY A 993 -48.98 -2.35 46.47
N GLY A 994 -49.12 -2.34 47.81
CA GLY A 994 -48.87 -1.15 48.61
C GLY A 994 -50.17 -0.64 49.22
N ASP A 995 -50.46 0.66 49.06
CA ASP A 995 -51.80 1.19 49.31
C ASP A 995 -52.49 1.42 47.95
N GLY A 996 -53.80 1.19 47.84
CA GLY A 996 -54.50 1.33 46.56
C GLY A 996 -55.36 0.10 46.27
N ASN A 997 -56.14 0.10 45.19
CA ASN A 997 -56.78 -1.11 44.69
C ASN A 997 -55.91 -1.69 43.57
N ASP A 998 -55.01 -2.58 43.95
CA ASP A 998 -53.95 -3.04 43.07
C ASP A 998 -54.34 -4.29 42.28
N SER A 999 -53.71 -4.50 41.13
CA SER A 999 -53.82 -5.69 40.30
C SER A 999 -52.44 -6.33 40.14
N LEU A 1000 -52.22 -7.47 40.79
CA LEU A 1000 -50.95 -8.21 40.76
C LEU A 1000 -51.11 -9.48 39.92
N PHE A 1001 -50.17 -9.73 39.00
CA PHE A 1001 -50.15 -10.88 38.10
C PHE A 1001 -48.79 -11.60 38.15
N GLY A 1002 -48.74 -12.82 38.68
CA GLY A 1002 -47.53 -13.63 38.86
C GLY A 1002 -47.00 -14.36 37.62
N ASP A 1003 -47.81 -14.50 36.56
CA ASP A 1003 -47.44 -15.24 35.33
C ASP A 1003 -47.09 -16.72 35.57
N SER A 1004 -45.82 -17.08 35.63
CA SER A 1004 -45.36 -18.45 35.90
C SER A 1004 -44.14 -18.39 36.80
N GLY A 1005 -43.97 -19.37 37.68
CA GLY A 1005 -43.05 -19.23 38.79
C GLY A 1005 -43.74 -19.57 40.09
N ASN A 1006 -43.00 -19.60 41.20
CA ASN A 1006 -43.63 -19.73 42.51
C ASN A 1006 -43.69 -18.34 43.12
N ASP A 1007 -44.73 -17.59 42.78
CA ASP A 1007 -44.79 -16.17 43.07
C ASP A 1007 -45.38 -15.90 44.45
N THR A 1008 -44.95 -14.81 45.09
CA THR A 1008 -45.57 -14.31 46.32
C THR A 1008 -46.23 -12.97 46.03
N LEU A 1009 -47.56 -12.92 46.17
CA LEU A 1009 -48.37 -11.74 45.91
C LEU A 1009 -48.93 -11.20 47.22
N ASP A 1010 -48.59 -9.96 47.55
CA ASP A 1010 -49.07 -9.20 48.72
C ASP A 1010 -49.83 -7.97 48.23
N GLY A 1011 -51.17 -7.98 48.31
CA GLY A 1011 -51.98 -6.85 47.87
C GLY A 1011 -51.71 -5.56 48.67
N GLY A 1012 -51.50 -5.71 49.98
CA GLY A 1012 -51.32 -4.57 50.88
C GLY A 1012 -52.65 -4.03 51.41
N SER A 1013 -52.94 -2.75 51.18
CA SER A 1013 -54.11 -2.03 51.67
C SER A 1013 -55.04 -1.62 50.53
N GLY A 1014 -56.18 -2.29 50.38
CA GLY A 1014 -57.25 -1.86 49.47
C GLY A 1014 -58.00 -3.07 48.95
N ASN A 1015 -58.75 -2.94 47.86
CA ASN A 1015 -59.47 -4.08 47.27
C ASN A 1015 -58.67 -4.62 46.10
N ASP A 1016 -57.74 -5.52 46.39
CA ASP A 1016 -56.74 -5.92 45.41
C ASP A 1016 -57.21 -7.12 44.57
N ILE A 1017 -56.68 -7.26 43.36
CA ILE A 1017 -56.88 -8.42 42.49
C ILE A 1017 -55.54 -9.15 42.40
N LEU A 1018 -55.49 -10.36 42.95
CA LEU A 1018 -54.28 -11.18 42.97
C LEU A 1018 -54.47 -12.37 42.02
N THR A 1019 -53.60 -12.50 41.04
CA THR A 1019 -53.61 -13.58 40.05
C THR A 1019 -52.25 -14.28 40.10
N GLY A 1020 -52.21 -15.50 40.62
CA GLY A 1020 -50.96 -16.24 40.82
C GLY A 1020 -50.35 -16.66 39.49
N GLY A 1021 -51.17 -17.24 38.60
CA GLY A 1021 -50.74 -17.75 37.32
C GLY A 1021 -50.52 -19.27 37.33
N LEU A 1022 -49.41 -19.72 36.75
CA LEU A 1022 -49.00 -21.12 36.69
C LEU A 1022 -48.07 -21.46 37.88
N ASP A 1023 -48.02 -22.74 38.23
CA ASP A 1023 -47.20 -23.31 39.31
C ASP A 1023 -47.77 -23.11 40.73
N SER A 1024 -46.95 -22.89 41.75
CA SER A 1024 -47.36 -22.91 43.16
C SER A 1024 -47.15 -21.55 43.82
N ASP A 1025 -48.23 -20.77 43.86
CA ASP A 1025 -48.19 -19.37 44.27
C ASP A 1025 -48.58 -19.16 45.74
N ARG A 1026 -48.17 -18.03 46.29
CA ARG A 1026 -48.33 -17.63 47.68
C ARG A 1026 -49.06 -16.29 47.76
N PHE A 1027 -50.30 -16.30 48.21
CA PHE A 1027 -51.10 -15.08 48.42
C PHE A 1027 -50.96 -14.63 49.88
N LEU A 1028 -50.19 -13.57 50.12
CA LEU A 1028 -49.83 -13.06 51.45
C LEU A 1028 -50.84 -12.06 51.99
N PHE A 1029 -51.30 -12.32 53.21
CA PHE A 1029 -52.15 -11.41 53.99
C PHE A 1029 -51.41 -11.01 55.26
N ASN A 1030 -50.78 -9.83 55.25
CA ASN A 1030 -49.94 -9.34 56.35
C ASN A 1030 -50.33 -7.94 56.88
N SER A 1031 -51.24 -7.22 56.24
CA SER A 1031 -51.56 -5.84 56.61
C SER A 1031 -52.47 -5.76 57.84
N ASN A 1032 -52.03 -5.01 58.86
CA ASN A 1032 -52.50 -5.07 60.25
C ASN A 1032 -53.65 -4.09 60.56
N ALA A 1033 -54.42 -3.65 59.57
CA ALA A 1033 -55.59 -2.84 59.81
C ALA A 1033 -56.69 -3.74 60.40
N ALA A 1034 -56.69 -3.83 61.73
CA ALA A 1034 -57.57 -4.67 62.53
C ALA A 1034 -58.98 -4.74 61.95
N PHE A 1035 -59.48 -5.97 61.80
CA PHE A 1035 -60.79 -6.48 61.37
C PHE A 1035 -62.03 -5.80 62.00
N VAL A 1036 -62.06 -4.47 62.01
CA VAL A 1036 -63.07 -3.58 62.58
C VAL A 1036 -63.65 -2.76 61.43
N ALA A 1037 -64.97 -2.79 61.34
CA ALA A 1037 -65.74 -2.33 60.20
C ALA A 1037 -65.29 -0.99 59.59
N SER A 1038 -65.05 -1.03 58.27
CA SER A 1038 -64.96 0.08 57.29
C SER A 1038 -63.58 0.62 56.84
N ALA A 1039 -62.45 -0.05 57.10
CA ALA A 1039 -61.12 0.52 56.77
C ALA A 1039 -60.10 -0.42 56.09
N VAL A 1040 -60.49 -1.61 55.62
CA VAL A 1040 -59.64 -2.49 54.78
C VAL A 1040 -60.45 -2.86 53.56
N GLY A 1041 -59.82 -2.88 52.39
CA GLY A 1041 -60.48 -3.49 51.24
C GLY A 1041 -60.47 -5.02 51.34
N ILE A 1042 -61.20 -5.63 50.42
CA ILE A 1042 -61.43 -7.06 50.36
C ILE A 1042 -60.77 -7.55 49.08
N ASP A 1043 -59.71 -8.34 49.24
CA ASP A 1043 -58.96 -8.81 48.09
C ASP A 1043 -59.71 -9.90 47.34
N ARG A 1044 -59.35 -10.06 46.07
CA ARG A 1044 -59.88 -11.06 45.18
C ARG A 1044 -58.73 -11.87 44.60
N ILE A 1045 -58.61 -13.12 45.03
CA ILE A 1045 -57.74 -14.11 44.37
C ILE A 1045 -58.48 -14.64 43.15
N SER A 1046 -57.90 -14.49 41.96
CA SER A 1046 -58.61 -14.68 40.69
C SER A 1046 -58.53 -16.11 40.14
N ASP A 1047 -57.51 -16.89 40.50
CA ASP A 1047 -57.15 -18.17 39.84
C ASP A 1047 -56.64 -19.28 40.79
N PHE A 1048 -56.87 -19.14 42.10
CA PHE A 1048 -56.39 -20.10 43.12
C PHE A 1048 -56.64 -21.59 42.80
N THR A 1049 -55.57 -22.38 42.85
CA THR A 1049 -55.53 -23.83 42.64
C THR A 1049 -55.23 -24.57 43.95
N SER A 1050 -56.25 -25.21 44.52
CA SER A 1050 -56.11 -25.97 45.78
C SER A 1050 -55.05 -27.08 45.71
N ASN A 1051 -54.25 -27.18 46.77
CA ASN A 1051 -53.08 -28.02 46.98
C ASN A 1051 -51.84 -27.68 46.14
N SER A 1052 -51.93 -26.72 45.21
CA SER A 1052 -50.76 -26.08 44.59
C SER A 1052 -50.44 -24.80 45.36
N ASP A 1053 -51.41 -23.88 45.36
CA ASP A 1053 -51.23 -22.54 45.89
C ASP A 1053 -51.45 -22.49 47.40
N LYS A 1054 -50.96 -21.41 48.01
CA LYS A 1054 -51.04 -21.15 49.45
C LYS A 1054 -51.63 -19.79 49.74
N ILE A 1055 -52.59 -19.78 50.67
CA ILE A 1055 -53.02 -18.59 51.38
C ILE A 1055 -52.10 -18.43 52.59
N ILE A 1056 -51.25 -17.41 52.56
CA ILE A 1056 -50.28 -17.13 53.60
C ILE A 1056 -50.88 -16.14 54.60
N LEU A 1057 -50.97 -16.54 55.85
CA LEU A 1057 -51.51 -15.72 56.94
C LEU A 1057 -50.39 -15.27 57.86
N ASP A 1058 -50.13 -13.97 57.93
CA ASP A 1058 -49.15 -13.43 58.86
C ASP A 1058 -49.66 -13.52 60.31
N LYS A 1059 -48.86 -14.12 61.20
CA LYS A 1059 -49.25 -14.36 62.59
C LYS A 1059 -49.43 -13.07 63.40
N THR A 1060 -48.75 -11.99 63.04
CA THR A 1060 -48.83 -10.69 63.71
C THR A 1060 -50.13 -9.96 63.38
N THR A 1061 -50.72 -10.23 62.21
CA THR A 1061 -52.05 -9.75 61.79
C THR A 1061 -53.16 -10.70 62.25
N PHE A 1062 -52.99 -12.01 62.02
CA PHE A 1062 -53.94 -13.06 62.41
C PHE A 1062 -53.66 -13.59 63.84
N THR A 1063 -53.61 -12.68 64.81
CA THR A 1063 -53.18 -12.92 66.20
C THR A 1063 -53.99 -14.00 66.95
N ALA A 1064 -55.25 -14.21 66.59
CA ALA A 1064 -56.16 -15.15 67.26
C ALA A 1064 -56.07 -16.58 66.73
N LEU A 1065 -55.21 -16.84 65.74
CA LEU A 1065 -54.86 -18.19 65.31
C LEU A 1065 -54.26 -18.98 66.49
N ASN A 1066 -54.56 -20.27 66.60
CA ASN A 1066 -53.99 -21.17 67.61
C ASN A 1066 -52.72 -21.85 67.07
N SER A 1067 -52.63 -22.02 65.76
CA SER A 1067 -51.44 -22.54 65.09
C SER A 1067 -50.31 -21.51 65.14
N GLY A 1068 -49.10 -22.01 65.31
CA GLY A 1068 -47.85 -21.25 65.34
C GLY A 1068 -47.18 -21.22 63.97
N VAL A 1069 -46.12 -20.44 63.85
CA VAL A 1069 -45.35 -20.26 62.62
C VAL A 1069 -44.67 -21.59 62.25
N GLY A 1070 -44.80 -22.03 60.99
CA GLY A 1070 -44.17 -23.25 60.49
C GLY A 1070 -44.70 -24.58 61.05
N ILE A 1071 -45.76 -24.56 61.88
CA ILE A 1071 -46.51 -25.76 62.25
C ILE A 1071 -47.76 -25.84 61.35
N GLY A 1072 -47.94 -26.95 60.63
CA GLY A 1072 -49.04 -27.10 59.66
C GLY A 1072 -50.41 -26.71 60.23
N PHE A 1073 -51.25 -26.10 59.38
CA PHE A 1073 -52.50 -25.46 59.78
C PHE A 1073 -53.47 -26.43 60.47
N ASN A 1074 -53.85 -26.13 61.72
CA ASN A 1074 -54.67 -27.04 62.53
C ASN A 1074 -56.17 -26.93 62.21
N VAL A 1075 -56.64 -27.78 61.30
CA VAL A 1075 -58.05 -27.81 60.85
C VAL A 1075 -59.07 -28.10 61.95
N THR A 1076 -58.69 -28.69 63.08
CA THR A 1076 -59.66 -29.31 64.01
C THR A 1076 -60.50 -28.30 64.80
N ASN A 1077 -60.10 -27.02 64.85
CA ASN A 1077 -60.86 -25.92 65.49
C ASN A 1077 -60.57 -24.52 64.89
N GLU A 1078 -59.74 -24.44 63.85
CA GLU A 1078 -59.22 -23.16 63.34
C GLU A 1078 -59.79 -22.81 61.96
N PHE A 1079 -60.22 -23.82 61.20
CA PHE A 1079 -60.77 -23.68 59.85
C PHE A 1079 -62.16 -24.29 59.75
N ALA A 1080 -63.10 -23.60 59.13
CA ALA A 1080 -64.41 -24.14 58.79
C ALA A 1080 -64.82 -23.79 57.37
N ILE A 1081 -65.49 -24.74 56.70
CA ILE A 1081 -66.14 -24.53 55.41
C ILE A 1081 -67.65 -24.46 55.64
N VAL A 1082 -68.29 -23.43 55.10
CA VAL A 1082 -69.74 -23.19 55.18
C VAL A 1082 -70.33 -22.93 53.80
N THR A 1083 -71.66 -22.94 53.68
CA THR A 1083 -72.36 -22.81 52.38
C THR A 1083 -73.01 -21.46 52.15
N ASP A 1084 -73.13 -20.62 53.19
CA ASP A 1084 -73.71 -19.27 53.10
C ASP A 1084 -73.10 -18.32 54.15
N ASP A 1085 -73.26 -17.01 53.92
CA ASP A 1085 -72.67 -15.95 54.75
C ASP A 1085 -73.27 -15.93 56.17
N PHE A 1086 -74.50 -16.44 56.34
CA PHE A 1086 -75.13 -16.52 57.66
C PHE A 1086 -74.44 -17.59 58.51
N ALA A 1087 -74.19 -18.78 57.95
CA ALA A 1087 -73.40 -19.83 58.59
C ALA A 1087 -71.97 -19.38 58.89
N ALA A 1088 -71.38 -18.53 58.04
CA ALA A 1088 -70.07 -17.94 58.31
C ALA A 1088 -70.10 -17.06 59.57
N SER A 1089 -71.13 -16.20 59.69
CA SER A 1089 -71.28 -15.24 60.80
C SER A 1089 -71.49 -15.84 62.19
N ILE A 1090 -71.85 -17.14 62.27
CA ILE A 1090 -72.08 -17.86 63.52
C ILE A 1090 -71.04 -18.97 63.79
N SER A 1091 -70.04 -19.10 62.91
CA SER A 1091 -68.97 -20.09 63.06
C SER A 1091 -68.02 -19.74 64.21
N THR A 1092 -67.51 -20.78 64.89
CA THR A 1092 -66.53 -20.65 65.97
C THR A 1092 -65.08 -20.82 65.50
N ALA A 1093 -64.88 -21.23 64.24
CA ALA A 1093 -63.56 -21.32 63.64
C ALA A 1093 -62.94 -19.94 63.43
N LYS A 1094 -61.61 -19.87 63.38
CA LYS A 1094 -60.86 -18.62 63.24
C LYS A 1094 -60.82 -18.15 61.80
N ILE A 1095 -60.64 -19.05 60.84
CA ILE A 1095 -60.78 -18.79 59.41
C ILE A 1095 -62.00 -19.55 58.92
N VAL A 1096 -62.88 -18.86 58.20
CA VAL A 1096 -64.12 -19.43 57.68
C VAL A 1096 -64.21 -19.17 56.18
N TYR A 1097 -64.36 -20.24 55.41
CA TYR A 1097 -64.50 -20.18 53.96
C TYR A 1097 -65.95 -20.51 53.56
N ASN A 1098 -66.60 -19.60 52.84
CA ASN A 1098 -67.91 -19.85 52.26
C ASN A 1098 -67.75 -20.42 50.84
N SER A 1099 -67.95 -21.73 50.69
CA SER A 1099 -67.85 -22.41 49.40
C SER A 1099 -68.96 -22.06 48.41
N GLY A 1100 -70.02 -21.37 48.84
CA GLY A 1100 -71.11 -20.91 47.98
C GLY A 1100 -70.77 -19.66 47.17
N ASN A 1101 -69.83 -18.82 47.66
CA ASN A 1101 -69.48 -17.55 47.03
C ASN A 1101 -67.98 -17.18 47.12
N GLY A 1102 -67.14 -18.08 47.62
CA GLY A 1102 -65.68 -17.94 47.62
C GLY A 1102 -65.13 -17.03 48.73
N LYS A 1103 -65.97 -16.49 49.62
CA LYS A 1103 -65.55 -15.51 50.62
C LYS A 1103 -64.77 -16.16 51.78
N LEU A 1104 -63.70 -15.50 52.20
CA LEU A 1104 -62.91 -15.82 53.38
C LEU A 1104 -63.15 -14.80 54.49
N PHE A 1105 -63.42 -15.30 55.69
CA PHE A 1105 -63.68 -14.51 56.89
C PHE A 1105 -62.69 -14.87 57.99
N TYR A 1106 -62.30 -13.87 58.79
CA TYR A 1106 -61.52 -14.07 60.01
C TYR A 1106 -62.33 -13.67 61.25
N ASN A 1107 -62.30 -14.54 62.26
CA ASN A 1107 -62.98 -14.37 63.53
C ASN A 1107 -61.96 -14.17 64.67
N GLN A 1108 -61.71 -12.91 65.01
CA GLN A 1108 -60.75 -12.52 66.04
C GLN A 1108 -61.19 -12.93 67.45
N ASP A 1109 -62.47 -12.77 67.79
CA ASP A 1109 -62.95 -12.80 69.18
C ASP A 1109 -63.21 -14.22 69.73
N GLY A 1110 -63.53 -15.19 68.88
CA GLY A 1110 -63.72 -16.59 69.30
C GLY A 1110 -64.73 -16.84 70.44
N VAL A 1111 -65.70 -15.95 70.72
CA VAL A 1111 -66.70 -16.15 71.79
C VAL A 1111 -68.07 -16.57 71.26
N THR A 1112 -68.60 -17.65 71.84
CA THR A 1112 -69.84 -18.38 71.55
C THR A 1112 -71.16 -17.64 71.86
N SER A 1113 -71.25 -16.31 71.83
CA SER A 1113 -72.52 -15.64 72.13
C SER A 1113 -72.70 -14.27 71.46
N GLY A 1114 -73.45 -14.28 70.34
CA GLY A 1114 -74.21 -13.13 69.86
C GLY A 1114 -73.47 -12.18 68.91
N PHE A 1115 -73.72 -12.34 67.62
CA PHE A 1115 -73.47 -11.37 66.53
C PHE A 1115 -72.12 -10.64 66.58
N GLY A 1116 -71.01 -11.40 66.52
CA GLY A 1116 -69.72 -10.87 66.09
C GLY A 1116 -69.53 -11.22 64.62
N THR A 1117 -69.64 -10.25 63.72
CA THR A 1117 -69.41 -10.43 62.28
C THR A 1117 -67.95 -10.79 62.07
N GLY A 1118 -67.66 -12.04 61.69
CA GLY A 1118 -66.35 -12.36 61.10
C GLY A 1118 -66.08 -11.38 59.96
N ALA A 1119 -64.92 -10.74 59.97
CA ALA A 1119 -64.57 -9.75 58.96
C ALA A 1119 -64.12 -10.48 57.71
N GLN A 1120 -64.75 -10.17 56.58
CA GLN A 1120 -64.31 -10.66 55.28
C GLN A 1120 -62.98 -9.98 54.94
N PHE A 1121 -61.99 -10.76 54.51
CA PHE A 1121 -60.68 -10.22 54.11
C PHE A 1121 -60.31 -10.58 52.66
N ALA A 1122 -60.86 -11.67 52.13
CA ALA A 1122 -60.60 -12.05 50.75
C ALA A 1122 -61.81 -12.75 50.12
N THR A 1123 -61.80 -12.85 48.80
CA THR A 1123 -62.71 -13.65 47.99
C THR A 1123 -61.89 -14.46 46.99
N ILE A 1124 -62.11 -15.77 46.93
CA ILE A 1124 -61.46 -16.63 45.94
C ILE A 1124 -62.44 -16.90 44.80
N ALA A 1125 -62.06 -16.57 43.58
CA ALA A 1125 -62.87 -16.84 42.40
C ALA A 1125 -63.08 -18.35 42.18
N ASN A 1126 -64.15 -18.72 41.48
CA ASN A 1126 -64.50 -20.11 41.12
C ASN A 1126 -64.79 -21.06 42.30
N ASN A 1127 -64.76 -20.58 43.53
CA ASN A 1127 -65.12 -21.31 44.75
C ASN A 1127 -64.39 -22.67 44.89
N PRO A 1128 -63.05 -22.72 44.91
CA PRO A 1128 -62.29 -23.96 45.01
C PRO A 1128 -62.57 -24.74 46.31
N SER A 1129 -62.24 -26.03 46.31
CA SER A 1129 -62.40 -26.90 47.48
C SER A 1129 -61.18 -26.80 48.40
N LEU A 1130 -61.19 -25.82 49.31
CA LEU A 1130 -60.06 -25.58 50.21
C LEU A 1130 -59.88 -26.66 51.29
N THR A 1131 -58.63 -26.95 51.65
CA THR A 1131 -58.25 -27.79 52.80
C THR A 1131 -57.27 -27.06 53.71
N GLY A 1132 -56.96 -27.63 54.88
CA GLY A 1132 -55.94 -27.04 55.75
C GLY A 1132 -54.54 -26.98 55.12
N ASN A 1133 -54.26 -27.79 54.11
CA ASN A 1133 -52.98 -27.74 53.40
C ASN A 1133 -52.84 -26.47 52.54
N ASP A 1134 -53.95 -25.80 52.21
CA ASP A 1134 -53.96 -24.58 51.39
C ASP A 1134 -53.58 -23.33 52.18
N PHE A 1135 -53.34 -23.47 53.49
CA PHE A 1135 -52.97 -22.37 54.39
C PHE A 1135 -51.57 -22.58 54.96
N GLU A 1136 -50.81 -21.49 55.02
CA GLU A 1136 -49.51 -21.42 55.68
C GLU A 1136 -49.51 -20.23 56.65
N ILE A 1137 -48.86 -20.39 57.82
CA ILE A 1137 -48.71 -19.31 58.79
C ILE A 1137 -47.25 -18.89 58.85
N VAL A 1138 -47.01 -17.60 58.59
CA VAL A 1138 -45.70 -16.94 58.64
C VAL A 1138 -45.65 -15.90 59.75
N SER A 1139 -44.49 -15.25 59.95
CA SER A 1139 -44.26 -14.25 61.00
C SER A 1139 -43.57 -13.00 60.52
#